data_AF-A0A7C5ZWD1-F1
#
_entry.id   AF-A0A7C5ZWD1-F1
#
_cell.length_a   1.000
_cell.length_b   1.000
_cell.length_c   1.000
_cell.angle_alpha   90.00
_cell.angle_beta   90.00
_cell.angle_gamma   90.00
#
_symmetry.space_group_name_H-M   'P 1'
#
loop_
_entity.id
_entity.type
_entity.pdbx_description
1 polymer ?
#
loop_
_entity_poly.entity_id
_entity_poly.type
_entity_poly.pdbx_seq_one_letter_code
_entity_poly.pdbx_strand_id
1 'polypeptide(L)'
;ATGYLTLAKTLILREFARRPSRMQNLETIGMIATAYPGLDVINGVPEEVAEITGFSVGDWRDFLKICLDYFVRRQGALEIDATVRHWIGFRLPRKYLVSGREEQLANNQVRWPRLRTRQTNKIAKLLALCLNLNPEDNAHRDHINTILDAAWVNLIKVGVLQPGADGYQLPLSHLAFILMREGWICPVTRRVLDVTLRGITPHVPKTPRRESDKCEKIEIPVYDLPFSGETDPLKQIERGRAWLRNERLIEFLRAKGVWTSANDRVIELAPYYVTVEHSAQIDSQKLSRYESDFRNGRINILSCSTTMEMGIDIGGVSLVGMNNVPPHPANYLQRAGRSGRRGEGRSVAATLCRSNPHDQAAFANSLWAFEHSISPPRVALDSPTIVERHVNAFLLSHYLKKRLAGAGKEPVIFTCGAFFLNENDSDAKQTMADDFVKWCKNRRNQIGRKTLEALASIVRRSVFEDTPPLELAARTAAQMSGIIEQWNIEWNGLLVTEKEIRDKAINPDEPVLRAIEYRKRRQRDEFLLRELTARGFLPAYGFPRNVVAFDNMTVSEFKRRRQNAGTETGREDNLYKRRELPNRDIGVALREYAPGSQVVIDGLVYRSAGITLNWKIPADRDQVREVQNLKIAWRCIECGASGSMRWANDLRCRQCNAGLDRKHLLNYLEPAGFAVDFYEEPGNDYTSQHFVPVQPPWIGISGEWQPLGNPDLGRFRVSTEGNIFVYSAGESGLGYAVCLECGRCAPVSASNALPRVFTEPHRKLRRSQSEAAFCPGSENEWKITRVVLGAEVRTDICEIQLRGYNGEWVNDSTAARTIGVALRDAFAASLGIQATEFDSFAHPSRTEDGSPCRSIFIFDRFAAGYSSRAGIFLNALIPKAIQRLHCPANCDSACPRCILDFDQRFETDRLDRKRALELFQAV
;
A
#
# COMPACT_ATOMS: atom_id res chain seq x y z
N ALA A 1 2.32 26.88 24.10
CA ALA A 1 3.40 26.04 24.65
C ALA A 1 4.45 25.87 23.57
N THR A 2 5.72 26.07 23.89
CA THR A 2 6.83 25.91 22.95
C THR A 2 6.92 24.47 22.45
N GLY A 3 7.14 24.27 21.14
CA GLY A 3 7.09 22.94 20.51
C GLY A 3 8.03 21.89 21.13
N TYR A 4 9.16 22.32 21.71
CA TYR A 4 10.14 21.44 22.35
C TYR A 4 9.59 20.77 23.63
N LEU A 5 8.82 21.48 24.46
CA LEU A 5 8.23 20.89 25.68
C LEU A 5 7.20 19.83 25.33
N THR A 6 6.37 20.09 24.31
CA THR A 6 5.38 19.11 23.82
C THR A 6 6.07 17.87 23.25
N LEU A 7 7.17 18.03 22.52
CA LEU A 7 7.95 16.90 22.02
C LEU A 7 8.55 16.08 23.15
N ALA A 8 9.20 16.72 24.13
CA ALA A 8 9.77 16.05 25.29
C ALA A 8 8.71 15.25 26.09
N LYS A 9 7.53 15.86 26.33
CA LYS A 9 6.40 15.17 26.96
C LYS A 9 5.92 13.96 26.15
N THR A 10 5.82 14.09 24.83
CA THR A 10 5.45 12.99 23.92
C THR A 10 6.46 11.84 23.99
N LEU A 11 7.76 12.13 24.07
CA LEU A 11 8.82 11.11 24.18
C LEU A 11 8.77 10.38 25.52
N ILE A 12 8.59 11.09 26.64
CA ILE A 12 8.40 10.49 27.97
C ILE A 12 7.15 9.60 27.98
N LEU A 13 6.05 10.08 27.39
CA LEU A 13 4.82 9.30 27.26
C LEU A 13 5.00 8.04 26.41
N ARG A 14 5.75 8.12 25.32
CA ARG A 14 6.04 6.95 24.50
C ARG A 14 6.76 5.86 25.30
N GLU A 15 7.68 6.25 26.19
CA GLU A 15 8.40 5.30 27.04
C GLU A 15 7.55 4.78 28.21
N PHE A 16 6.78 5.66 28.88
CA PHE A 16 6.18 5.36 30.19
C PHE A 16 4.65 5.42 30.23
N ALA A 17 3.92 5.70 29.14
CA ALA A 17 2.46 5.63 29.18
C ALA A 17 1.96 4.20 29.40
N ARG A 18 2.70 3.19 28.99
CA ARG A 18 2.34 1.80 29.21
C ARG A 18 3.58 0.97 29.43
N ARG A 19 3.57 0.15 30.47
CA ARG A 19 4.60 -0.87 30.69
C ARG A 19 4.36 -2.07 29.76
N PRO A 20 5.19 -2.30 28.73
CA PRO A 20 5.02 -3.43 27.83
C PRO A 20 5.45 -4.74 28.51
N SER A 21 4.86 -5.87 28.12
CA SER A 21 5.25 -7.17 28.69
C SER A 21 6.50 -7.77 28.03
N ARG A 22 6.85 -7.36 26.80
CA ARG A 22 7.94 -7.95 26.00
C ARG A 22 8.83 -6.92 25.29
N MET A 23 8.28 -5.77 24.88
CA MET A 23 9.06 -4.70 24.24
C MET A 23 10.07 -4.09 25.22
N GLN A 24 11.15 -3.55 24.68
CA GLN A 24 12.15 -2.82 25.44
C GLN A 24 11.73 -1.36 25.60
N ASN A 25 11.67 -0.91 26.85
CA ASN A 25 11.62 0.49 27.25
C ASN A 25 12.52 0.63 28.50
N LEU A 26 12.73 1.84 28.99
CA LEU A 26 13.61 2.07 30.15
C LEU A 26 13.20 1.29 31.41
N GLU A 27 11.91 0.95 31.56
CA GLU A 27 11.41 0.10 32.66
C GLU A 27 11.78 -1.37 32.49
N THR A 28 11.59 -1.96 31.30
CA THR A 28 11.76 -3.40 31.08
C THR A 28 13.22 -3.83 30.94
N ILE A 29 14.11 -2.88 30.60
CA ILE A 29 15.57 -3.10 30.60
C ILE A 29 16.21 -2.79 31.95
N GLY A 30 15.42 -2.37 32.95
CA GLY A 30 15.87 -2.19 34.33
C GLY A 30 16.66 -0.90 34.57
N MET A 31 16.43 0.18 33.81
CA MET A 31 17.14 1.45 34.03
C MET A 31 16.35 2.42 34.90
N ILE A 32 15.03 2.51 34.67
CA ILE A 32 14.15 3.46 35.36
C ILE A 32 12.91 2.73 35.91
N ALA A 33 12.58 2.98 37.17
CA ALA A 33 11.32 2.60 37.78
C ALA A 33 10.35 3.79 37.78
N THR A 34 9.06 3.53 37.56
CA THR A 34 8.02 4.54 37.79
C THR A 34 7.62 4.54 39.26
N ALA A 35 7.56 5.72 39.86
CA ALA A 35 7.12 5.93 41.22
C ALA A 35 5.88 6.82 41.28
N TYR A 36 5.15 6.73 42.38
CA TYR A 36 3.89 7.45 42.59
C TYR A 36 3.95 8.13 43.95
N PRO A 37 4.36 9.42 44.04
CA PRO A 37 4.54 10.10 45.32
C PRO A 37 3.30 10.09 46.21
N GLY A 38 2.10 10.01 45.64
CA GLY A 38 0.85 9.88 46.41
C GLY A 38 0.73 8.57 47.21
N LEU A 39 1.50 7.53 46.88
CA LEU A 39 1.55 6.30 47.67
C LEU A 39 2.39 6.44 48.95
N ASP A 40 3.32 7.40 49.01
CA ASP A 40 4.19 7.60 50.18
C ASP A 40 3.43 8.13 51.39
N VAL A 41 2.25 8.72 51.17
CA VAL A 41 1.32 9.20 52.20
C VAL A 41 0.65 8.04 52.96
N ILE A 42 0.67 6.82 52.41
CA ILE A 42 -0.04 5.66 52.98
C ILE A 42 0.78 5.06 54.13
N ASN A 43 0.43 5.38 55.38
CA ASN A 43 1.16 4.93 56.56
C ASN A 43 0.54 3.72 57.28
N GLY A 44 -0.53 3.14 56.72
CA GLY A 44 -1.22 1.99 57.31
C GLY A 44 -1.89 1.12 56.25
N VAL A 45 -2.12 -0.15 56.60
CA VAL A 45 -2.88 -1.10 55.79
C VAL A 45 -4.34 -1.05 56.28
N PRO A 46 -5.34 -1.02 55.39
CA PRO A 46 -6.75 -1.12 55.81
C PRO A 46 -6.99 -2.36 56.67
N GLU A 47 -7.74 -2.24 57.76
CA GLU A 47 -7.96 -3.31 58.75
C GLU A 47 -8.48 -4.61 58.09
N GLU A 48 -9.51 -4.48 57.24
CA GLU A 48 -10.08 -5.57 56.45
C GLU A 48 -9.05 -6.29 55.56
N VAL A 49 -8.01 -5.58 55.10
CA VAL A 49 -6.92 -6.16 54.29
C VAL A 49 -5.86 -6.78 55.19
N ALA A 50 -5.53 -6.15 56.31
CA ALA A 50 -4.54 -6.63 57.25
C ALA A 50 -4.93 -7.99 57.84
N GLU A 51 -6.20 -8.17 58.21
CA GLU A 51 -6.75 -9.43 58.75
C GLU A 51 -6.65 -10.59 57.74
N ILE A 52 -6.87 -10.32 56.45
CA ILE A 52 -6.87 -11.35 55.40
C ILE A 52 -5.45 -11.71 54.96
N THR A 53 -4.53 -10.74 54.93
CA THR A 53 -3.26 -10.86 54.20
C THR A 53 -2.00 -10.90 55.06
N GLY A 54 -2.06 -10.30 56.26
CA GLY A 54 -0.87 -10.01 57.06
C GLY A 54 0.15 -9.15 56.32
N PHE A 55 -0.28 -8.27 55.42
CA PHE A 55 0.61 -7.36 54.69
C PHE A 55 1.23 -6.31 55.61
N SER A 56 2.51 -6.04 55.38
CA SER A 56 3.15 -4.82 55.89
C SER A 56 2.69 -3.60 55.08
N VAL A 57 2.94 -2.39 55.59
CA VAL A 57 2.70 -1.16 54.83
C VAL A 57 3.48 -1.16 53.50
N GLY A 58 4.68 -1.73 53.49
CA GLY A 58 5.48 -1.92 52.27
C GLY A 58 4.80 -2.85 51.26
N ASP A 59 4.36 -4.04 51.69
CA ASP A 59 3.64 -5.00 50.83
C ASP A 59 2.38 -4.37 50.22
N TRP A 60 1.67 -3.55 51.01
CA TRP A 60 0.47 -2.85 50.54
C TRP A 60 0.80 -1.80 49.49
N ARG A 61 1.82 -0.96 49.72
CA ARG A 61 2.29 0.03 48.73
C ARG A 61 2.76 -0.66 47.44
N ASP A 62 3.48 -1.78 47.55
CA ASP A 62 3.92 -2.59 46.41
C ASP A 62 2.73 -3.14 45.61
N PHE A 63 1.71 -3.65 46.30
CA PHE A 63 0.49 -4.11 45.65
C PHE A 63 -0.26 -2.99 44.91
N LEU A 64 -0.41 -1.81 45.53
CA LEU A 64 -1.03 -0.65 44.90
C LEU A 64 -0.25 -0.18 43.67
N LYS A 65 1.07 -0.15 43.77
CA LYS A 65 1.96 0.15 42.63
C LYS A 65 1.78 -0.86 41.50
N ILE A 66 1.71 -2.16 41.80
CA ILE A 66 1.43 -3.20 40.81
C ILE A 66 0.07 -2.97 40.13
N CYS A 67 -0.94 -2.51 40.86
CA CYS A 67 -2.24 -2.18 40.27
C CYS A 67 -2.13 -1.01 39.27
N LEU A 68 -1.36 0.03 39.59
CA LEU A 68 -1.13 1.16 38.70
C LEU A 68 -0.37 0.75 37.43
N ASP A 69 0.73 0.02 37.55
CA ASP A 69 1.60 -0.33 36.43
C ASP A 69 1.01 -1.40 35.50
N TYR A 70 0.44 -2.46 36.07
CA TYR A 70 0.03 -3.65 35.31
C TYR A 70 -1.46 -3.67 34.95
N PHE A 71 -2.26 -2.78 35.54
CA PHE A 71 -3.67 -2.61 35.20
C PHE A 71 -3.99 -1.19 34.73
N VAL A 72 -3.83 -0.14 35.54
CA VAL A 72 -4.25 1.23 35.17
C VAL A 72 -3.55 1.72 33.89
N ARG A 73 -2.22 1.79 33.89
CA ARG A 73 -1.41 2.19 32.71
C ARG A 73 -1.63 1.24 31.54
N ARG A 74 -1.75 -0.06 31.81
CA ARG A 74 -2.00 -1.07 30.77
C ARG A 74 -3.32 -0.90 30.03
N GLN A 75 -4.37 -0.45 30.72
CA GLN A 75 -5.68 -0.17 30.13
C GLN A 75 -5.72 1.19 29.40
N GLY A 76 -4.67 2.02 29.51
CA GLY A 76 -4.66 3.38 28.97
C GLY A 76 -5.53 4.35 29.77
N ALA A 77 -5.70 4.10 31.07
CA ALA A 77 -6.42 4.99 31.98
C ALA A 77 -5.53 6.13 32.51
N LEU A 78 -4.88 6.83 31.57
CA LEU A 78 -4.04 7.99 31.81
C LEU A 78 -4.73 9.26 31.31
N GLU A 79 -4.55 10.36 32.03
CA GLU A 79 -4.98 11.68 31.58
C GLU A 79 -3.96 12.24 30.60
N ILE A 80 -4.26 12.10 29.30
CA ILE A 80 -3.38 12.56 28.22
C ILE A 80 -4.19 13.41 27.25
N ASP A 81 -3.60 14.52 26.82
CA ASP A 81 -4.17 15.35 25.76
C ASP A 81 -4.42 14.54 24.48
N ALA A 82 -5.56 14.80 23.85
CA ALA A 82 -6.00 14.07 22.66
C ALA A 82 -5.01 14.21 21.50
N THR A 83 -4.34 15.36 21.33
CA THR A 83 -3.40 15.57 20.24
C THR A 83 -2.14 14.74 20.44
N VAL A 84 -1.53 14.79 21.63
CA VAL A 84 -0.27 14.08 21.96
C VAL A 84 -0.42 12.57 21.76
N ARG A 85 -1.58 12.03 22.11
CA ARG A 85 -1.85 10.60 21.99
C ARG A 85 -1.78 10.05 20.56
N HIS A 86 -2.05 10.86 19.54
CA HIS A 86 -1.92 10.43 18.15
C HIS A 86 -0.46 10.27 17.72
N TRP A 87 0.49 10.83 18.50
CA TRP A 87 1.91 10.94 18.17
C TRP A 87 2.85 10.05 19.00
N ILE A 88 2.34 9.26 19.95
CA ILE A 88 3.18 8.41 20.82
C ILE A 88 3.71 7.13 20.14
N GLY A 89 3.38 6.87 18.88
CA GLY A 89 3.91 5.73 18.10
C GLY A 89 3.16 4.41 18.28
N PHE A 90 2.10 4.38 19.10
CA PHE A 90 1.23 3.23 19.27
C PHE A 90 -0.19 3.64 19.71
N ARG A 91 -1.18 2.80 19.42
CA ARG A 91 -2.56 3.05 19.88
C ARG A 91 -2.71 2.87 21.40
N LEU A 92 -2.83 3.98 22.13
CA LEU A 92 -3.25 3.99 23.53
C LEU A 92 -4.75 4.33 23.60
N PRO A 93 -5.65 3.49 24.16
CA PRO A 93 -7.08 3.81 24.26
C PRO A 93 -7.36 4.87 25.34
N ARG A 94 -8.52 5.56 25.28
CA ARG A 94 -8.91 6.58 26.30
C ARG A 94 -9.82 5.83 27.23
N LYS A 95 -9.28 5.38 28.35
CA LYS A 95 -10.09 4.63 29.30
C LYS A 95 -10.29 5.42 30.58
N TYR A 96 -11.50 5.34 31.11
CA TYR A 96 -11.84 5.82 32.44
C TYR A 96 -12.08 4.61 33.32
N LEU A 97 -11.53 4.65 34.52
CA LEU A 97 -11.78 3.63 35.52
C LEU A 97 -13.08 3.95 36.24
N VAL A 98 -13.93 2.94 36.35
CA VAL A 98 -15.14 3.00 37.16
C VAL A 98 -15.10 1.91 38.22
N SER A 99 -15.95 2.03 39.23
CA SER A 99 -16.03 1.04 40.31
C SER A 99 -16.18 -0.39 39.77
N GLY A 100 -15.56 -1.35 40.45
CA GLY A 100 -15.72 -2.77 40.15
C GLY A 100 -17.17 -3.26 40.33
N ARG A 101 -18.05 -2.45 40.92
CA ARG A 101 -19.48 -2.73 41.13
C ARG A 101 -20.40 -2.19 40.02
N GLU A 102 -19.87 -1.39 39.11
CA GLU A 102 -20.66 -0.75 38.05
C GLU A 102 -21.34 -1.79 37.13
N GLU A 103 -22.64 -1.63 36.88
CA GLU A 103 -23.42 -2.58 36.07
C GLU A 103 -23.41 -2.23 34.58
N GLN A 104 -23.47 -0.95 34.24
CA GLN A 104 -23.44 -0.47 32.86
C GLN A 104 -22.06 0.10 32.52
N LEU A 105 -21.58 -0.14 31.30
CA LEU A 105 -20.26 0.34 30.86
C LEU A 105 -20.39 1.09 29.55
N ALA A 106 -19.93 2.33 29.53
CA ALA A 106 -19.67 3.04 28.28
C ALA A 106 -18.45 2.46 27.56
N ASN A 107 -18.37 2.65 26.24
CA ASN A 107 -17.28 2.15 25.40
C ASN A 107 -15.88 2.64 25.82
N ASN A 108 -15.79 3.79 26.48
CA ASN A 108 -14.56 4.39 26.99
C ASN A 108 -14.30 4.07 28.47
N GLN A 109 -15.12 3.26 29.12
CA GLN A 109 -14.93 2.88 30.52
C GLN A 109 -14.31 1.48 30.66
N VAL A 110 -13.67 1.25 31.80
CA VAL A 110 -13.13 -0.04 32.24
C VAL A 110 -13.40 -0.19 33.72
N ARG A 111 -13.99 -1.32 34.13
CA ARG A 111 -14.21 -1.62 35.55
C ARG A 111 -12.90 -1.86 36.26
N TRP A 112 -12.80 -1.37 37.49
CA TRP A 112 -11.79 -1.86 38.43
C TRP A 112 -11.88 -3.40 38.57
N PRO A 113 -10.76 -4.13 38.71
CA PRO A 113 -10.77 -5.58 38.78
C PRO A 113 -11.66 -6.07 39.92
N ARG A 114 -12.58 -6.99 39.61
CA ARG A 114 -13.40 -7.73 40.57
C ARG A 114 -13.72 -9.10 40.00
N LEU A 115 -13.72 -10.14 40.84
CA LEU A 115 -14.07 -11.51 40.44
C LEU A 115 -15.59 -11.68 40.41
N ARG A 116 -16.16 -11.74 39.19
CA ARG A 116 -17.60 -11.97 38.94
C ARG A 116 -17.92 -13.36 38.33
N THR A 117 -16.95 -13.99 37.66
CA THR A 117 -17.08 -15.30 37.00
C THR A 117 -15.82 -16.13 37.23
N ARG A 118 -15.77 -17.39 36.77
CA ARG A 118 -14.57 -18.26 36.82
C ARG A 118 -13.35 -17.69 36.09
N GLN A 119 -13.51 -16.67 35.25
CA GLN A 119 -12.38 -16.02 34.58
C GLN A 119 -11.71 -15.00 35.52
N THR A 120 -10.47 -15.30 35.92
CA THR A 120 -9.69 -14.48 36.84
C THR A 120 -8.79 -13.47 36.09
N ASN A 121 -8.87 -12.19 36.46
CA ASN A 121 -7.95 -11.14 35.97
C ASN A 121 -6.53 -11.36 36.57
N LYS A 122 -5.47 -10.87 35.91
CA LYS A 122 -4.07 -11.09 36.31
C LYS A 122 -3.75 -10.60 37.73
N ILE A 123 -4.30 -9.47 38.17
CA ILE A 123 -4.10 -8.97 39.54
C ILE A 123 -4.77 -9.91 40.56
N ALA A 124 -6.00 -10.36 40.28
CA ALA A 124 -6.68 -11.32 41.15
C ALA A 124 -5.94 -12.66 41.20
N LYS A 125 -5.35 -13.12 40.07
CA LYS A 125 -4.48 -14.30 40.04
C LYS A 125 -3.21 -14.12 40.87
N LEU A 126 -2.61 -12.93 40.84
CA LEU A 126 -1.44 -12.61 41.66
C LEU A 126 -1.78 -12.71 43.15
N LEU A 127 -2.91 -12.11 43.58
CA LEU A 127 -3.38 -12.22 44.97
C LEU A 127 -3.65 -13.67 45.37
N ALA A 128 -4.36 -14.43 44.51
CA ALA A 128 -4.66 -15.83 44.75
C ALA A 128 -3.39 -16.67 44.95
N LEU A 129 -2.34 -16.42 44.15
CA LEU A 129 -1.07 -17.13 44.28
C LEU A 129 -0.26 -16.69 45.50
N CYS A 130 -0.20 -15.38 45.76
CA CYS A 130 0.55 -14.82 46.89
C CYS A 130 0.00 -15.25 48.25
N LEU A 131 -1.33 -15.30 48.36
CA LEU A 131 -2.04 -15.62 49.59
C LEU A 131 -2.49 -17.08 49.67
N ASN A 132 -2.14 -17.91 48.67
CA ASN A 132 -2.56 -19.31 48.57
C ASN A 132 -4.10 -19.49 48.64
N LEU A 133 -4.85 -18.58 48.03
CA LEU A 133 -6.32 -18.58 47.98
C LEU A 133 -6.82 -19.28 46.72
N ASN A 134 -7.95 -20.00 46.83
CA ASN A 134 -8.61 -20.65 45.69
C ASN A 134 -9.76 -19.78 45.13
N PRO A 135 -9.65 -19.19 43.92
CA PRO A 135 -10.69 -18.32 43.36
C PRO A 135 -12.04 -19.01 43.06
N GLU A 136 -12.08 -20.34 43.02
CA GLU A 136 -13.31 -21.11 42.85
C GLU A 136 -14.15 -21.16 44.14
N ASP A 137 -13.51 -21.00 45.30
CA ASP A 137 -14.18 -20.89 46.60
C ASP A 137 -14.78 -19.49 46.78
N ASN A 138 -16.04 -19.44 47.24
CA ASN A 138 -16.77 -18.19 47.45
C ASN A 138 -16.13 -17.33 48.54
N ALA A 139 -15.70 -17.92 49.67
CA ALA A 139 -15.09 -17.17 50.77
C ALA A 139 -13.76 -16.53 50.35
N HIS A 140 -12.91 -17.30 49.67
CA HIS A 140 -11.67 -16.80 49.10
C HIS A 140 -11.87 -15.74 48.00
N ARG A 141 -12.94 -15.88 47.20
CA ARG A 141 -13.30 -14.87 46.19
C ARG A 141 -13.70 -13.56 46.84
N ASP A 142 -14.45 -13.60 47.93
CA ASP A 142 -14.84 -12.42 48.68
C ASP A 142 -13.62 -11.75 49.30
N HIS A 143 -12.69 -12.51 49.90
CA HIS A 143 -11.42 -11.98 50.39
C HIS A 143 -10.63 -11.23 49.29
N ILE A 144 -10.48 -11.82 48.11
CA ILE A 144 -9.80 -11.17 46.97
C ILE A 144 -10.53 -9.89 46.55
N ASN A 145 -11.86 -9.92 46.51
CA ASN A 145 -12.67 -8.76 46.14
C ASN A 145 -12.56 -7.63 47.20
N THR A 146 -12.53 -7.96 48.49
CA THR A 146 -12.31 -6.98 49.58
C THR A 146 -10.97 -6.27 49.40
N ILE A 147 -9.90 -7.01 49.11
CA ILE A 147 -8.56 -6.43 48.86
C ILE A 147 -8.58 -5.50 47.63
N LEU A 148 -9.24 -5.91 46.55
CA LEU A 148 -9.35 -5.11 45.33
C LEU A 148 -10.19 -3.84 45.54
N ASP A 149 -11.32 -3.94 46.24
CA ASP A 149 -12.18 -2.81 46.57
C ASP A 149 -11.45 -1.82 47.51
N ALA A 150 -10.70 -2.32 48.50
CA ALA A 150 -9.87 -1.49 49.38
C ALA A 150 -8.77 -0.75 48.60
N ALA A 151 -8.13 -1.41 47.62
CA ALA A 151 -7.13 -0.78 46.76
C ALA A 151 -7.72 0.37 45.93
N TRP A 152 -8.92 0.17 45.36
CA TRP A 152 -9.65 1.20 44.62
C TRP A 152 -9.92 2.44 45.49
N VAL A 153 -10.52 2.23 46.67
CA VAL A 153 -10.84 3.32 47.61
C VAL A 153 -9.58 4.05 48.04
N ASN A 154 -8.51 3.31 48.35
CA ASN A 154 -7.29 3.92 48.85
C ASN A 154 -6.63 4.80 47.78
N LEU A 155 -6.52 4.34 46.53
CA LEU A 155 -5.92 5.09 45.41
C LEU A 155 -6.66 6.40 45.09
N ILE A 156 -7.98 6.42 45.26
CA ILE A 156 -8.80 7.64 45.12
C ILE A 156 -8.60 8.55 46.32
N LYS A 157 -8.65 8.00 47.54
CA LYS A 157 -8.51 8.77 48.79
C LYS A 157 -7.17 9.50 48.88
N VAL A 158 -6.08 8.88 48.41
CA VAL A 158 -4.76 9.52 48.36
C VAL A 158 -4.56 10.43 47.15
N GLY A 159 -5.57 10.58 46.30
CA GLY A 159 -5.54 11.47 45.15
C GLY A 159 -4.64 11.02 43.99
N VAL A 160 -4.13 9.77 44.00
CA VAL A 160 -3.33 9.23 42.89
C VAL A 160 -4.19 9.13 41.63
N LEU A 161 -5.42 8.63 41.79
CA LEU A 161 -6.44 8.64 40.74
C LEU A 161 -7.35 9.86 40.93
N GLN A 162 -7.51 10.66 39.87
CA GLN A 162 -8.35 11.87 39.89
C GLN A 162 -9.64 11.65 39.12
N PRO A 163 -10.75 12.29 39.54
CA PRO A 163 -12.00 12.24 38.80
C PRO A 163 -11.87 12.98 37.47
N GLY A 164 -12.32 12.34 36.40
CA GLY A 164 -12.48 12.91 35.06
C GLY A 164 -13.94 12.84 34.61
N ALA A 165 -14.19 13.17 33.34
CA ALA A 165 -15.56 13.33 32.81
C ALA A 165 -16.45 12.07 32.96
N ASP A 166 -15.90 10.88 32.68
CA ASP A 166 -16.66 9.62 32.67
C ASP A 166 -16.12 8.58 33.69
N GLY A 167 -15.39 9.02 34.71
CA GLY A 167 -14.75 8.14 35.71
C GLY A 167 -13.35 8.62 36.09
N TYR A 168 -12.51 7.77 36.67
CA TYR A 168 -11.20 8.13 37.20
C TYR A 168 -10.06 7.86 36.21
N GLN A 169 -9.02 8.70 36.24
CA GLN A 169 -7.78 8.50 35.47
C GLN A 169 -6.55 8.81 36.33
N LEU A 170 -5.39 8.36 35.88
CA LEU A 170 -4.10 8.70 36.46
C LEU A 170 -3.49 9.92 35.74
N PRO A 171 -3.34 11.08 36.41
CA PRO A 171 -2.65 12.24 35.85
C PRO A 171 -1.16 11.97 35.61
N LEU A 172 -0.61 12.54 34.54
CA LEU A 172 0.82 12.40 34.24
C LEU A 172 1.71 13.10 35.27
N SER A 173 1.22 14.16 35.90
CA SER A 173 1.92 14.86 36.98
C SER A 173 2.13 14.00 38.23
N HIS A 174 1.40 12.88 38.36
CA HIS A 174 1.52 11.97 39.50
C HIS A 174 2.55 10.85 39.26
N LEU A 175 3.17 10.80 38.08
CA LEU A 175 4.28 9.90 37.77
C LEU A 175 5.61 10.58 38.15
N ALA A 176 6.42 9.88 38.93
CA ALA A 176 7.82 10.18 39.19
C ALA A 176 8.71 9.07 38.61
N PHE A 177 10.00 9.34 38.46
CA PHE A 177 10.97 8.40 37.91
C PHE A 177 12.14 8.22 38.87
N ILE A 178 12.53 6.97 39.11
CA ILE A 178 13.63 6.61 40.01
C ILE A 178 14.63 5.75 39.22
N LEU A 179 15.93 5.99 39.41
CA LEU A 179 16.97 5.12 38.88
C LEU A 179 16.95 3.77 39.61
N MET A 180 16.91 2.69 38.84
CA MET A 180 16.79 1.35 39.40
C MET A 180 18.17 0.87 39.90
N ARG A 181 18.31 0.66 41.21
CA ARG A 181 19.51 0.07 41.84
C ARG A 181 19.33 -1.42 42.12
N GLU A 182 18.10 -1.85 42.34
CA GLU A 182 17.71 -3.23 42.55
C GLU A 182 16.45 -3.52 41.74
N GLY A 183 16.30 -4.77 41.32
CA GLY A 183 15.14 -5.23 40.59
C GLY A 183 14.98 -6.73 40.66
N TRP A 184 14.02 -7.26 39.91
CA TRP A 184 13.71 -8.68 39.88
C TRP A 184 13.61 -9.19 38.45
N ILE A 185 14.30 -10.29 38.13
CA ILE A 185 14.15 -10.96 36.84
C ILE A 185 12.82 -11.72 36.83
N CYS A 186 11.94 -11.35 35.91
CA CYS A 186 10.70 -12.07 35.70
C CYS A 186 10.97 -13.44 35.06
N PRO A 187 10.53 -14.56 35.66
CA PRO A 187 10.76 -15.89 35.08
C PRO A 187 9.97 -16.11 33.77
N VAL A 188 8.87 -15.38 33.57
CA VAL A 188 7.97 -15.51 32.41
C VAL A 188 8.43 -14.67 31.23
N THR A 189 8.80 -13.41 31.46
CA THR A 189 9.15 -12.48 30.38
C THR A 189 10.65 -12.27 30.21
N ARG A 190 11.46 -12.73 31.18
CA ARG A 190 12.91 -12.45 31.27
C ARG A 190 13.24 -10.95 31.28
N ARG A 191 12.27 -10.10 31.62
CA ARG A 191 12.44 -8.65 31.79
C ARG A 191 12.62 -8.30 33.26
N VAL A 192 13.23 -7.15 33.51
CA VAL A 192 13.38 -6.61 34.87
C VAL A 192 12.04 -6.09 35.35
N LEU A 193 11.72 -6.35 36.61
CA LEU A 193 10.62 -5.79 37.35
C LEU A 193 11.20 -4.91 38.45
N ASP A 194 10.58 -3.77 38.69
CA ASP A 194 10.94 -2.83 39.75
C ASP A 194 10.13 -3.04 41.04
N VAL A 195 9.11 -3.89 40.99
CA VAL A 195 8.29 -4.26 42.14
C VAL A 195 7.75 -5.68 41.95
N THR A 196 7.67 -6.42 43.05
CA THR A 196 7.01 -7.74 43.12
C THR A 196 6.20 -7.82 44.40
N LEU A 197 5.13 -8.62 44.41
CA LEU A 197 4.40 -8.89 45.65
C LEU A 197 4.97 -10.18 46.26
N ARG A 198 5.72 -10.05 47.37
CA ARG A 198 6.42 -11.16 48.05
C ARG A 198 7.25 -12.04 47.08
N GLY A 199 7.92 -11.42 46.11
CA GLY A 199 8.77 -12.12 45.13
C GLY A 199 8.03 -12.80 43.98
N ILE A 200 6.70 -12.65 43.86
CA ILE A 200 5.90 -13.27 42.79
C ILE A 200 5.77 -12.32 41.59
N THR A 201 5.85 -12.88 40.39
CA THR A 201 5.69 -12.12 39.14
C THR A 201 4.27 -11.57 38.93
N PRO A 202 4.09 -10.28 38.60
CA PRO A 202 2.81 -9.74 38.14
C PRO A 202 2.36 -10.27 36.77
N HIS A 203 3.26 -10.95 36.03
CA HIS A 203 2.97 -11.58 34.73
C HIS A 203 2.51 -13.04 34.89
N VAL A 204 1.62 -13.31 35.84
CA VAL A 204 1.11 -14.65 36.15
C VAL A 204 0.63 -15.38 34.89
N PRO A 205 1.16 -16.59 34.59
CA PRO A 205 0.76 -17.38 33.42
C PRO A 205 -0.67 -17.91 33.53
N LYS A 206 -1.21 -18.50 32.46
CA LYS A 206 -2.57 -19.07 32.49
C LYS A 206 -2.69 -20.20 33.53
N THR A 207 -1.67 -21.04 33.60
CA THR A 207 -1.53 -22.15 34.56
C THR A 207 -0.32 -21.85 35.45
N PRO A 208 -0.52 -21.41 36.70
CA PRO A 208 0.57 -21.06 37.58
C PRO A 208 1.31 -22.30 38.09
N ARG A 209 2.61 -22.17 38.30
CA ARG A 209 3.51 -23.21 38.80
C ARG A 209 4.32 -22.59 39.94
N ARG A 210 3.99 -22.98 41.18
CA ARG A 210 4.40 -22.29 42.42
C ARG A 210 5.91 -22.01 42.54
N GLU A 211 6.76 -22.90 42.05
CA GLU A 211 8.22 -22.75 42.14
C GLU A 211 8.81 -21.93 40.98
N SER A 212 8.26 -22.02 39.76
CA SER A 212 8.78 -21.33 38.59
C SER A 212 8.28 -19.89 38.41
N ASP A 213 7.37 -19.43 39.29
CA ASP A 213 6.76 -18.09 39.23
C ASP A 213 7.44 -17.07 40.19
N LYS A 214 8.46 -17.52 40.95
CA LYS A 214 9.28 -16.64 41.80
C LYS A 214 10.30 -15.88 40.97
N CYS A 215 10.43 -14.59 41.24
CA CYS A 215 11.41 -13.74 40.59
C CYS A 215 12.76 -13.81 41.31
N GLU A 216 13.84 -13.75 40.53
CA GLU A 216 15.22 -13.69 41.04
C GLU A 216 15.59 -12.23 41.29
N LYS A 217 15.97 -11.87 42.52
CA LYS A 217 16.41 -10.51 42.85
C LYS A 217 17.80 -10.26 42.25
N ILE A 218 18.00 -9.07 41.69
CA ILE A 218 19.25 -8.64 41.07
C ILE A 218 19.60 -7.20 41.46
N GLU A 219 20.90 -6.91 41.48
CA GLU A 219 21.43 -5.56 41.57
C GLU A 219 21.69 -5.00 40.16
N ILE A 220 21.52 -3.69 40.01
CA ILE A 220 21.68 -2.99 38.74
C ILE A 220 22.66 -1.83 38.95
N PRO A 221 23.76 -1.77 38.17
CA PRO A 221 24.72 -0.69 38.30
C PRO A 221 24.12 0.62 37.78
N VAL A 222 24.33 1.70 38.54
CA VAL A 222 23.85 3.04 38.21
C VAL A 222 25.00 3.90 37.74
N TYR A 223 24.82 4.58 36.61
CA TYR A 223 25.79 5.53 36.09
C TYR A 223 25.58 6.89 36.79
N ASP A 224 26.44 7.22 37.75
CA ASP A 224 26.21 8.31 38.70
C ASP A 224 26.32 9.72 38.10
N LEU A 225 26.90 9.87 36.90
CA LEU A 225 27.12 11.17 36.26
C LEU A 225 26.14 11.43 35.12
N PRO A 226 25.16 12.35 35.28
CA PRO A 226 24.32 12.75 34.18
C PRO A 226 25.18 13.36 33.07
N PHE A 227 24.96 12.93 31.83
CA PHE A 227 25.72 13.38 30.66
C PHE A 227 27.24 13.20 30.78
N SER A 228 27.71 12.23 31.59
CA SER A 228 29.14 11.99 31.83
C SER A 228 29.90 13.19 32.45
N GLY A 229 29.21 14.28 32.84
CA GLY A 229 29.82 15.52 33.31
C GLY A 229 30.65 16.27 32.25
N GLU A 230 30.52 15.92 30.98
CA GLU A 230 31.31 16.45 29.85
C GLU A 230 30.40 17.20 28.87
N THR A 231 30.93 18.13 28.09
CA THR A 231 30.20 18.82 27.01
C THR A 231 30.53 18.29 25.62
N ASP A 232 31.68 17.64 25.47
CA ASP A 232 32.14 17.04 24.21
C ASP A 232 31.51 15.65 24.01
N PRO A 233 30.69 15.45 22.95
CA PRO A 233 30.03 14.17 22.69
C PRO A 233 30.97 12.96 22.56
N LEU A 234 32.18 13.16 22.01
CA LEU A 234 33.14 12.06 21.85
C LEU A 234 33.68 11.60 23.21
N LYS A 235 34.06 12.55 24.07
CA LYS A 235 34.51 12.26 25.44
C LYS A 235 33.41 11.65 26.30
N GLN A 236 32.16 12.09 26.11
CA GLN A 236 31.00 11.49 26.78
C GLN A 236 30.88 9.99 26.46
N ILE A 237 30.98 9.62 25.17
CA ILE A 237 30.92 8.22 24.72
C ILE A 237 32.12 7.43 25.26
N GLU A 238 33.33 7.99 25.21
CA GLU A 238 34.53 7.33 25.73
C GLU A 238 34.43 7.02 27.23
N ARG A 239 33.91 7.97 28.02
CA ARG A 239 33.68 7.79 29.45
C ARG A 239 32.61 6.73 29.73
N GLY A 240 31.50 6.76 28.99
CA GLY A 240 30.45 5.74 29.09
C GLY A 240 31.00 4.34 28.79
N ARG A 241 31.80 4.20 27.72
CA ARG A 241 32.48 2.94 27.36
C ARG A 241 33.52 2.51 28.38
N ALA A 242 34.24 3.43 29.00
CA ALA A 242 35.18 3.12 30.07
C ALA A 242 34.43 2.56 31.29
N TRP A 243 33.33 3.19 31.69
CA TRP A 243 32.48 2.70 32.78
C TRP A 243 31.90 1.31 32.48
N LEU A 244 31.33 1.12 31.28
CA LEU A 244 30.77 -0.17 30.84
C LEU A 244 31.80 -1.32 30.84
N ARG A 245 33.10 -1.02 30.64
CA ARG A 245 34.18 -2.02 30.67
C ARG A 245 34.69 -2.32 32.07
N ASN A 246 34.61 -1.35 32.98
CA ASN A 246 35.17 -1.49 34.32
C ASN A 246 34.17 -2.06 35.34
N GLU A 247 32.86 -2.04 35.02
CA GLU A 247 31.81 -2.49 35.91
C GLU A 247 31.59 -4.01 35.83
N ARG A 248 31.94 -4.72 36.92
CA ARG A 248 31.89 -6.20 36.97
C ARG A 248 30.47 -6.75 36.96
N LEU A 249 29.50 -6.02 37.51
CA LEU A 249 28.09 -6.45 37.54
C LEU A 249 27.49 -6.60 36.14
N ILE A 250 27.97 -5.82 35.16
CA ILE A 250 27.45 -5.85 33.79
C ILE A 250 27.72 -7.20 33.12
N GLU A 251 28.88 -7.81 33.36
CA GLU A 251 29.21 -9.13 32.78
C GLU A 251 28.24 -10.21 33.27
N PHE A 252 27.92 -10.20 34.56
CA PHE A 252 26.91 -11.09 35.14
C PHE A 252 25.51 -10.86 34.54
N LEU A 253 25.09 -9.60 34.41
CA LEU A 253 23.79 -9.25 33.84
C LEU A 253 23.69 -9.57 32.34
N ARG A 254 24.80 -9.47 31.59
CA ARG A 254 24.89 -9.88 30.18
C ARG A 254 24.75 -11.40 30.05
N ALA A 255 25.44 -12.18 30.90
CA ALA A 255 25.32 -13.64 30.92
C ALA A 255 23.89 -14.11 31.23
N LYS A 256 23.16 -13.36 32.05
CA LYS A 256 21.73 -13.59 32.35
C LYS A 256 20.77 -13.07 31.27
N GLY A 257 21.27 -12.38 30.24
CA GLY A 257 20.47 -11.78 29.16
C GLY A 257 19.64 -10.56 29.56
N VAL A 258 19.95 -9.94 30.70
CA VAL A 258 19.23 -8.78 31.26
C VAL A 258 19.81 -7.48 30.71
N TRP A 259 21.14 -7.38 30.67
CA TRP A 259 21.84 -6.23 30.11
C TRP A 259 22.16 -6.45 28.64
N THR A 260 21.69 -5.56 27.77
CA THR A 260 21.81 -5.67 26.31
C THR A 260 22.50 -4.46 25.70
N SER A 261 22.75 -4.47 24.40
CA SER A 261 23.26 -3.29 23.68
C SER A 261 22.35 -2.06 23.79
N ALA A 262 21.06 -2.24 24.13
CA ALA A 262 20.16 -1.12 24.41
C ALA A 262 20.56 -0.38 25.70
N ASN A 263 20.98 -1.12 26.73
CA ASN A 263 21.50 -0.56 27.97
C ASN A 263 22.78 0.24 27.70
N ASP A 264 23.71 -0.34 26.94
CA ASP A 264 24.97 0.31 26.55
C ASP A 264 24.69 1.64 25.82
N ARG A 265 23.74 1.65 24.88
CA ARG A 265 23.34 2.87 24.14
C ARG A 265 22.76 3.98 25.02
N VAL A 266 22.06 3.63 26.10
CA VAL A 266 21.54 4.62 27.06
C VAL A 266 22.71 5.29 27.78
N ILE A 267 23.70 4.50 28.21
CA ILE A 267 24.90 5.01 28.91
C ILE A 267 25.80 5.82 27.97
N GLU A 268 25.96 5.38 26.72
CA GLU A 268 26.70 6.09 25.67
C GLU A 268 25.99 7.37 25.17
N LEU A 269 24.75 7.64 25.61
CA LEU A 269 23.92 8.74 25.13
C LEU A 269 23.77 8.71 23.60
N ALA A 270 23.33 7.56 23.08
CA ALA A 270 23.19 7.34 21.65
C ALA A 270 22.48 8.54 20.97
N PRO A 271 23.01 9.01 19.83
CA PRO A 271 22.54 10.23 19.20
C PRO A 271 21.07 10.11 18.78
N TYR A 272 20.36 11.23 18.86
CA TYR A 272 19.00 11.33 18.36
C TYR A 272 19.01 11.36 16.82
N TYR A 273 18.30 10.43 16.22
CA TYR A 273 18.15 10.36 14.76
C TYR A 273 16.84 11.00 14.32
N VAL A 274 16.93 12.01 13.46
CA VAL A 274 15.80 12.54 12.71
C VAL A 274 15.77 11.83 11.36
N THR A 275 14.68 11.11 11.11
CA THR A 275 14.45 10.40 9.85
C THR A 275 13.30 11.06 9.10
N VAL A 276 13.49 11.29 7.80
CA VAL A 276 12.41 11.75 6.90
C VAL A 276 12.36 10.91 5.63
N GLU A 277 11.21 10.90 4.97
CA GLU A 277 11.02 10.22 3.68
C GLU A 277 11.51 11.10 2.52
N HIS A 278 12.19 10.48 1.57
CA HIS A 278 12.52 11.08 0.28
C HIS A 278 11.99 10.21 -0.87
N SER A 279 10.76 10.47 -1.30
CA SER A 279 10.11 9.73 -2.38
C SER A 279 9.30 10.65 -3.28
N ALA A 280 8.91 10.15 -4.45
CA ALA A 280 8.06 10.89 -5.39
C ALA A 280 6.64 11.19 -4.85
N GLN A 281 6.30 10.68 -3.66
CA GLN A 281 5.03 10.95 -2.98
C GLN A 281 5.06 12.26 -2.17
N ILE A 282 6.25 12.81 -1.91
CA ILE A 282 6.43 14.01 -1.12
C ILE A 282 6.47 15.23 -2.05
N ASP A 283 5.83 16.32 -1.62
CA ASP A 283 5.85 17.58 -2.36
C ASP A 283 7.29 18.09 -2.60
N SER A 284 7.51 18.65 -3.79
CA SER A 284 8.80 19.15 -4.26
C SER A 284 9.42 20.22 -3.35
N GLN A 285 8.62 21.15 -2.80
CA GLN A 285 9.13 22.19 -1.91
C GLN A 285 9.59 21.59 -0.58
N LYS A 286 8.88 20.56 -0.11
CA LYS A 286 9.21 19.84 1.12
C LYS A 286 10.47 18.98 0.96
N LEU A 287 10.62 18.28 -0.18
CA LEU A 287 11.85 17.55 -0.50
C LEU A 287 13.07 18.48 -0.54
N SER A 288 12.95 19.64 -1.18
CA SER A 288 14.02 20.65 -1.22
C SER A 288 14.45 21.11 0.18
N ARG A 289 13.49 21.30 1.10
CA ARG A 289 13.77 21.60 2.51
C ARG A 289 14.48 20.45 3.21
N TYR A 290 14.01 19.20 3.03
CA TYR A 290 14.64 18.02 3.61
C TYR A 290 16.07 17.81 3.13
N GLU A 291 16.35 18.02 1.85
CA GLU A 291 17.71 17.96 1.32
C GLU A 291 18.62 19.03 1.94
N SER A 292 18.11 20.26 2.11
CA SER A 292 18.85 21.35 2.77
C SER A 292 19.09 21.05 4.24
N ASP A 293 18.08 20.55 4.96
CA ASP A 293 18.19 20.21 6.38
C ASP A 293 19.12 19.01 6.60
N PHE A 294 19.15 18.05 5.65
CA PHE A 294 20.11 16.94 5.66
C PHE A 294 21.55 17.43 5.42
N ARG A 295 21.77 18.29 4.43
CA ARG A 295 23.07 18.93 4.17
C ARG A 295 23.59 19.73 5.37
N ASN A 296 22.68 20.35 6.13
CA ASN A 296 23.00 21.11 7.34
C ASN A 296 23.10 20.25 8.60
N GLY A 297 22.94 18.92 8.52
CA GLY A 297 23.00 18.00 9.68
C GLY A 297 21.82 18.09 10.65
N ARG A 298 20.75 18.83 10.31
CA ARG A 298 19.50 18.89 11.08
C ARG A 298 18.66 17.62 10.90
N ILE A 299 18.80 16.99 9.74
CA ILE A 299 18.31 15.65 9.43
C ILE A 299 19.53 14.77 9.21
N ASN A 300 19.53 13.59 9.80
CA ASN A 300 20.68 12.69 9.82
C ASN A 300 20.35 11.31 9.22
N ILE A 301 19.09 11.04 8.86
CA ILE A 301 18.68 9.88 8.06
C ILE A 301 17.67 10.30 7.00
N LEU A 302 17.96 10.01 5.74
CA LEU A 302 17.01 10.07 4.63
C LEU A 302 16.58 8.66 4.23
N SER A 303 15.28 8.35 4.37
CA SER A 303 14.70 7.10 3.88
C SER A 303 14.23 7.30 2.44
N CYS A 304 15.05 6.88 1.48
CA CYS A 304 14.86 7.19 0.07
C CYS A 304 14.20 6.03 -0.71
N SER A 305 13.41 6.36 -1.72
CA SER A 305 13.04 5.42 -2.79
C SER A 305 14.06 5.47 -3.95
N THR A 306 13.69 4.97 -5.13
CA THR A 306 14.51 5.06 -6.36
C THR A 306 14.79 6.51 -6.80
N THR A 307 14.13 7.51 -6.20
CA THR A 307 14.35 8.93 -6.50
C THR A 307 15.79 9.38 -6.28
N MET A 308 16.49 8.77 -5.31
CA MET A 308 17.88 9.09 -4.97
C MET A 308 18.90 8.19 -5.66
N GLU A 309 18.43 7.26 -6.51
CA GLU A 309 19.29 6.45 -7.34
C GLU A 309 19.90 7.27 -8.48
N MET A 310 19.21 8.33 -8.92
CA MET A 310 19.64 9.27 -9.95
C MET A 310 20.44 10.45 -9.35
N GLY A 311 21.22 11.15 -10.18
CA GLY A 311 22.33 12.07 -9.84
C GLY A 311 22.05 13.33 -9.00
N ILE A 312 21.16 13.29 -8.00
CA ILE A 312 20.98 14.38 -7.03
C ILE A 312 22.24 14.50 -6.17
N ASP A 313 22.74 15.73 -5.99
CA ASP A 313 23.88 16.02 -5.13
C ASP A 313 23.41 16.46 -3.73
N ILE A 314 23.55 15.56 -2.77
CA ILE A 314 23.15 15.78 -1.38
C ILE A 314 24.33 15.98 -0.41
N GLY A 315 25.54 16.19 -0.95
CA GLY A 315 26.77 16.35 -0.15
C GLY A 315 27.44 15.03 0.22
N GLY A 316 28.36 15.07 1.20
CA GLY A 316 29.08 13.90 1.70
C GLY A 316 28.16 12.98 2.50
N VAL A 317 27.95 11.76 2.00
CA VAL A 317 27.16 10.72 2.68
C VAL A 317 28.11 9.61 3.12
N SER A 318 28.35 9.51 4.42
CA SER A 318 29.32 8.54 4.92
C SER A 318 28.77 7.11 4.95
N LEU A 319 27.44 6.94 5.01
CA LEU A 319 26.79 5.63 5.09
C LEU A 319 25.55 5.55 4.20
N VAL A 320 25.46 4.48 3.42
CA VAL A 320 24.25 4.08 2.70
C VAL A 320 23.78 2.73 3.24
N GLY A 321 22.56 2.71 3.78
CA GLY A 321 21.88 1.51 4.22
C GLY A 321 20.80 1.08 3.23
N MET A 322 20.87 -0.16 2.75
CA MET A 322 19.87 -0.77 1.88
C MET A 322 19.06 -1.79 2.69
N ASN A 323 17.74 -1.60 2.81
CA ASN A 323 16.84 -2.47 3.59
C ASN A 323 16.52 -3.82 2.91
N ASN A 324 16.87 -3.95 1.64
CA ASN A 324 16.78 -5.16 0.84
C ASN A 324 17.83 -5.08 -0.26
N VAL A 325 18.17 -6.22 -0.84
CA VAL A 325 19.05 -6.25 -2.01
C VAL A 325 18.30 -5.57 -3.19
N PRO A 326 18.89 -4.53 -3.82
CA PRO A 326 18.37 -3.95 -5.05
C PRO A 326 18.16 -5.02 -6.14
N PRO A 327 17.15 -4.87 -7.01
CA PRO A 327 16.82 -5.91 -7.98
C PRO A 327 17.95 -6.18 -8.98
N HIS A 328 18.60 -5.13 -9.51
CA HIS A 328 19.74 -5.30 -10.42
C HIS A 328 21.08 -4.80 -9.87
N PRO A 329 22.20 -5.35 -10.39
CA PRO A 329 23.57 -4.89 -10.09
C PRO A 329 23.74 -3.38 -10.31
N ALA A 330 23.21 -2.86 -11.41
CA ALA A 330 23.28 -1.44 -11.73
C ALA A 330 22.62 -0.56 -10.66
N ASN A 331 21.44 -0.97 -10.14
CA ASN A 331 20.78 -0.25 -9.06
C ASN A 331 21.63 -0.29 -7.78
N TYR A 332 22.25 -1.43 -7.48
CA TYR A 332 23.15 -1.56 -6.33
C TYR A 332 24.31 -0.60 -6.41
N LEU A 333 25.04 -0.59 -7.54
CA LEU A 333 26.20 0.27 -7.73
C LEU A 333 25.84 1.76 -7.68
N GLN A 334 24.70 2.15 -8.28
CA GLN A 334 24.23 3.54 -8.24
C GLN A 334 23.86 4.00 -6.83
N ARG A 335 23.29 3.11 -6.00
CA ARG A 335 22.94 3.39 -4.60
C ARG A 335 24.17 3.39 -3.69
N ALA A 336 25.02 2.37 -3.78
CA ALA A 336 26.25 2.27 -2.99
C ALA A 336 27.20 3.46 -3.28
N GLY A 337 27.32 3.86 -4.55
CA GLY A 337 28.09 5.02 -5.00
C GLY A 337 27.53 6.38 -4.58
N ARG A 338 26.43 6.43 -3.81
CA ARG A 338 26.00 7.65 -3.12
C ARG A 338 26.89 7.98 -1.94
N SER A 339 27.55 6.98 -1.35
CA SER A 339 28.50 7.17 -0.27
C SER A 339 29.92 7.39 -0.76
N GLY A 340 30.76 8.09 0.01
CA GLY A 340 32.19 8.27 -0.31
C GLY A 340 32.47 9.30 -1.39
N ARG A 341 31.73 10.42 -1.38
CA ARG A 341 31.99 11.57 -2.26
C ARG A 341 33.09 12.48 -1.67
N ARG A 342 33.72 13.26 -2.54
CA ARG A 342 34.93 14.08 -2.31
C ARG A 342 35.01 14.67 -0.89
N GLY A 343 36.02 14.26 -0.12
CA GLY A 343 36.32 14.77 1.23
C GLY A 343 36.09 13.79 2.37
N GLU A 344 35.37 12.67 2.15
CA GLU A 344 35.17 11.64 3.17
C GLU A 344 36.29 10.59 3.15
N GLY A 345 37.02 10.43 4.26
CA GLY A 345 38.12 9.46 4.35
C GLY A 345 37.67 7.99 4.42
N ARG A 346 36.39 7.73 4.72
CA ARG A 346 35.78 6.39 4.81
C ARG A 346 34.30 6.46 4.45
N SER A 347 33.81 5.46 3.73
CA SER A 347 32.38 5.27 3.44
C SER A 347 31.95 3.83 3.67
N VAL A 348 30.67 3.63 3.99
CA VAL A 348 30.09 2.31 4.23
C VAL A 348 28.82 2.14 3.42
N ALA A 349 28.77 1.09 2.60
CA ALA A 349 27.54 0.58 2.01
C ALA A 349 27.14 -0.71 2.73
N ALA A 350 25.99 -0.71 3.41
CA ALA A 350 25.47 -1.85 4.14
C ALA A 350 24.15 -2.31 3.53
N THR A 351 24.03 -3.61 3.27
CA THR A 351 22.81 -4.21 2.71
C THR A 351 22.25 -5.25 3.66
N LEU A 352 21.01 -5.04 4.12
CA LEU A 352 20.26 -6.01 4.89
C LEU A 352 19.66 -7.04 3.92
N CYS A 353 20.14 -8.28 3.99
CA CYS A 353 19.63 -9.40 3.20
C CYS A 353 18.53 -10.13 3.98
N ARG A 354 17.31 -10.14 3.44
CA ARG A 354 16.16 -10.84 4.04
C ARG A 354 16.20 -12.33 3.73
N SER A 355 15.33 -13.11 4.36
CA SER A 355 15.13 -14.54 4.10
C SER A 355 14.34 -14.80 2.81
N ASN A 356 14.54 -13.98 1.77
CA ASN A 356 13.95 -14.19 0.47
C ASN A 356 15.02 -14.74 -0.50
N PRO A 357 14.63 -15.42 -1.59
CA PRO A 357 15.58 -16.04 -2.50
C PRO A 357 16.66 -15.06 -3.01
N HIS A 358 16.26 -13.95 -3.65
CA HIS A 358 17.17 -12.96 -4.23
C HIS A 358 18.22 -12.46 -3.23
N ASP A 359 17.77 -12.05 -2.05
CA ASP A 359 18.63 -11.53 -1.00
C ASP A 359 19.62 -12.60 -0.50
N GLN A 360 19.21 -13.86 -0.38
CA GLN A 360 20.09 -14.96 0.02
C GLN A 360 21.16 -15.28 -1.04
N ALA A 361 20.82 -15.18 -2.33
CA ALA A 361 21.79 -15.38 -3.40
C ALA A 361 22.85 -14.27 -3.42
N ALA A 362 22.44 -13.01 -3.25
CA ALA A 362 23.35 -11.89 -3.10
C ALA A 362 24.20 -11.97 -1.81
N PHE A 363 23.66 -12.53 -0.73
CA PHE A 363 24.43 -12.79 0.49
C PHE A 363 25.49 -13.88 0.26
N ALA A 364 25.13 -14.96 -0.46
CA ALA A 364 26.03 -16.06 -0.78
C ALA A 364 27.14 -15.67 -1.78
N ASN A 365 26.85 -14.76 -2.72
CA ASN A 365 27.86 -14.10 -3.56
C ASN A 365 27.81 -12.58 -3.35
N SER A 366 28.50 -12.07 -2.34
CA SER A 366 28.53 -10.64 -2.03
C SER A 366 29.14 -9.76 -3.14
N LEU A 367 29.91 -10.35 -4.07
CA LEU A 367 30.50 -9.66 -5.22
C LEU A 367 29.58 -9.61 -6.44
N TRP A 368 28.38 -10.19 -6.39
CA TRP A 368 27.46 -10.33 -7.53
C TRP A 368 27.24 -9.02 -8.29
N ALA A 369 27.14 -7.89 -7.58
CA ALA A 369 26.88 -6.58 -8.16
C ALA A 369 28.08 -6.00 -8.94
N PHE A 370 29.30 -6.45 -8.62
CA PHE A 370 30.55 -6.00 -9.24
C PHE A 370 31.00 -6.93 -10.37
N GLU A 371 30.64 -8.21 -10.30
CA GLU A 371 31.01 -9.23 -11.29
C GLU A 371 30.03 -9.31 -12.47
N HIS A 372 28.74 -8.97 -12.27
CA HIS A 372 27.76 -9.02 -13.34
C HIS A 372 28.04 -7.98 -14.43
N SER A 373 28.15 -8.44 -15.68
CA SER A 373 28.26 -7.56 -16.83
C SER A 373 26.99 -6.73 -17.01
N ILE A 374 27.11 -5.41 -16.91
CA ILE A 374 26.02 -4.48 -17.20
C ILE A 374 26.04 -4.19 -18.71
N SER A 375 25.02 -4.66 -19.42
CA SER A 375 24.85 -4.34 -20.84
C SER A 375 24.64 -2.83 -21.03
N PRO A 376 25.30 -2.20 -22.01
CA PRO A 376 25.06 -0.80 -22.30
C PRO A 376 23.60 -0.60 -22.76
N PRO A 377 22.91 0.45 -22.27
CA PRO A 377 21.54 0.73 -22.70
C PRO A 377 21.52 1.00 -24.21
N ARG A 378 20.58 0.38 -24.92
CA ARG A 378 20.36 0.60 -26.36
C ARG A 378 18.98 1.21 -26.56
N VAL A 379 18.90 2.27 -27.36
CA VAL A 379 17.62 2.81 -27.82
C VAL A 379 17.26 2.08 -29.11
N ALA A 380 16.28 1.18 -29.04
CA ALA A 380 15.80 0.46 -30.21
C ALA A 380 14.65 1.24 -30.88
N LEU A 381 14.73 1.44 -32.20
CA LEU A 381 13.67 2.04 -33.02
C LEU A 381 12.94 0.97 -33.86
N ASP A 382 12.97 -0.27 -33.38
CA ASP A 382 12.46 -1.45 -34.07
C ASP A 382 11.00 -1.77 -33.70
N SER A 383 10.44 -1.10 -32.69
CA SER A 383 9.03 -1.22 -32.30
C SER A 383 8.12 -0.45 -33.27
N PRO A 384 7.31 -1.14 -34.11
CA PRO A 384 6.38 -0.48 -35.02
C PRO A 384 5.36 0.39 -34.28
N THR A 385 4.82 -0.10 -33.16
CA THR A 385 3.78 0.58 -32.38
C THR A 385 4.22 1.94 -31.83
N ILE A 386 5.42 2.02 -31.23
CA ILE A 386 5.98 3.28 -30.72
C ILE A 386 6.19 4.27 -31.87
N VAL A 387 6.82 3.83 -32.97
CA VAL A 387 7.12 4.72 -34.11
C VAL A 387 5.82 5.22 -34.76
N GLU A 388 4.81 4.35 -34.95
CA GLU A 388 3.48 4.73 -35.44
C GLU A 388 2.82 5.81 -34.59
N ARG A 389 2.85 5.68 -33.25
CA ARG A 389 2.29 6.69 -32.35
C ARG A 389 2.96 8.06 -32.56
N HIS A 390 4.28 8.09 -32.75
CA HIS A 390 4.99 9.34 -33.05
C HIS A 390 4.62 9.91 -34.43
N VAL A 391 4.45 9.05 -35.44
CA VAL A 391 3.94 9.45 -36.76
C VAL A 391 2.53 10.04 -36.65
N ASN A 392 1.63 9.39 -35.94
CA ASN A 392 0.26 9.83 -35.70
C ASN A 392 0.22 11.19 -35.01
N ALA A 393 1.01 11.37 -33.93
CA ALA A 393 1.11 12.63 -33.21
C ALA A 393 1.64 13.76 -34.08
N PHE A 394 2.66 13.48 -34.90
CA PHE A 394 3.22 14.46 -35.83
C PHE A 394 2.18 14.90 -36.87
N LEU A 395 1.50 13.95 -37.53
CA LEU A 395 0.49 14.23 -38.55
C LEU A 395 -0.71 14.98 -37.97
N LEU A 396 -1.22 14.56 -36.81
CA LEU A 396 -2.32 15.24 -36.12
C LEU A 396 -1.93 16.67 -35.72
N SER A 397 -0.75 16.86 -35.13
CA SER A 397 -0.25 18.18 -34.75
C SER A 397 -0.14 19.11 -35.95
N HIS A 398 0.40 18.61 -37.07
CA HIS A 398 0.57 19.41 -38.28
C HIS A 398 -0.78 19.78 -38.93
N TYR A 399 -1.72 18.83 -38.97
CA TYR A 399 -3.09 19.07 -39.43
C TYR A 399 -3.79 20.15 -38.60
N LEU A 400 -3.77 20.00 -37.26
CA LEU A 400 -4.39 20.96 -36.34
C LEU A 400 -3.76 22.34 -36.48
N LYS A 401 -2.42 22.43 -36.57
CA LYS A 401 -1.72 23.71 -36.79
C LYS A 401 -2.16 24.40 -38.08
N LYS A 402 -2.32 23.65 -39.18
CA LYS A 402 -2.76 24.19 -40.48
C LYS A 402 -4.23 24.65 -40.44
N ARG A 403 -5.10 23.89 -39.78
CA ARG A 403 -6.52 24.24 -39.61
C ARG A 403 -6.70 25.48 -38.71
N LEU A 404 -5.95 25.59 -37.62
CA LEU A 404 -6.03 26.69 -36.67
C LEU A 404 -5.36 27.98 -37.15
N ALA A 405 -4.32 27.90 -38.00
CA ALA A 405 -3.64 29.08 -38.52
C ALA A 405 -4.54 30.04 -39.34
N GLY A 406 -5.73 29.59 -39.78
CA GLY A 406 -6.73 30.42 -40.46
C GLY A 406 -7.78 31.06 -39.54
N ALA A 407 -7.87 30.65 -38.27
CA ALA A 407 -8.86 31.14 -37.31
C ALA A 407 -8.12 31.88 -36.19
N GLY A 408 -8.12 33.21 -36.20
CA GLY A 408 -7.41 34.06 -35.23
C GLY A 408 -7.94 34.02 -33.78
N LYS A 409 -8.31 32.84 -33.27
CA LYS A 409 -8.72 32.61 -31.88
C LYS A 409 -7.68 31.76 -31.15
N GLU A 410 -7.49 32.06 -29.86
CA GLU A 410 -6.71 31.26 -28.92
C GLU A 410 -7.08 29.76 -29.00
N PRO A 411 -6.14 28.85 -28.68
CA PRO A 411 -6.35 27.42 -28.80
C PRO A 411 -7.52 26.97 -27.92
N VAL A 412 -8.65 26.67 -28.56
CA VAL A 412 -9.82 26.04 -27.93
C VAL A 412 -9.36 24.73 -27.31
N ILE A 413 -9.78 24.47 -26.06
CA ILE A 413 -9.60 23.17 -25.41
C ILE A 413 -10.20 22.10 -26.35
N PHE A 414 -9.35 21.24 -26.94
CA PHE A 414 -9.79 20.20 -27.87
C PHE A 414 -10.57 19.12 -27.11
N THR A 415 -11.90 19.21 -27.14
CA THR A 415 -12.80 18.18 -26.63
C THR A 415 -13.10 17.14 -27.71
N CYS A 416 -13.52 15.94 -27.31
CA CYS A 416 -13.95 14.89 -28.22
C CYS A 416 -15.12 15.34 -29.11
N GLY A 417 -16.08 16.08 -28.56
CA GLY A 417 -17.22 16.63 -29.31
C GLY A 417 -16.79 17.54 -30.45
N ALA A 418 -15.88 18.49 -30.20
CA ALA A 418 -15.38 19.39 -31.24
C ALA A 418 -14.62 18.67 -32.38
N PHE A 419 -14.12 17.45 -32.13
CA PHE A 419 -13.34 16.68 -33.10
C PHE A 419 -14.19 15.63 -33.83
N PHE A 420 -15.02 14.88 -33.10
CA PHE A 420 -15.83 13.76 -33.60
C PHE A 420 -17.27 14.15 -33.95
N LEU A 421 -17.75 15.35 -33.57
CA LEU A 421 -19.11 15.84 -33.87
C LEU A 421 -19.07 17.17 -34.67
N ASN A 422 -20.14 17.43 -35.44
CA ASN A 422 -20.31 18.65 -36.23
C ASN A 422 -20.90 19.79 -35.39
N GLU A 423 -20.16 20.27 -34.39
CA GLU A 423 -20.70 21.26 -33.44
C GLU A 423 -20.56 22.72 -33.89
N ASN A 424 -19.59 23.02 -34.75
CA ASN A 424 -19.22 24.40 -35.10
C ASN A 424 -19.76 24.84 -36.47
N ASP A 425 -20.41 23.95 -37.22
CA ASP A 425 -20.93 24.25 -38.55
C ASP A 425 -22.07 23.26 -38.90
N SER A 426 -23.31 23.72 -38.75
CA SER A 426 -24.51 22.92 -39.04
C SER A 426 -24.67 22.59 -40.53
N ASP A 427 -23.93 23.26 -41.43
CA ASP A 427 -23.91 23.00 -42.87
C ASP A 427 -22.77 22.05 -43.29
N ALA A 428 -21.84 21.71 -42.38
CA ALA A 428 -20.75 20.79 -42.67
C ALA A 428 -21.24 19.34 -42.69
N LYS A 429 -21.13 18.68 -43.85
CA LYS A 429 -21.44 17.24 -44.01
C LYS A 429 -20.43 16.29 -43.35
N GLN A 430 -19.31 16.80 -42.81
CA GLN A 430 -18.17 15.99 -42.34
C GLN A 430 -17.56 16.56 -41.05
N THR A 431 -17.12 15.65 -40.18
CA THR A 431 -16.47 15.98 -38.90
C THR A 431 -15.00 16.37 -39.10
N MET A 432 -14.39 17.02 -38.10
CA MET A 432 -12.95 17.31 -38.13
C MET A 432 -12.12 16.02 -38.19
N ALA A 433 -12.58 14.97 -37.52
CA ALA A 433 -11.95 13.64 -37.58
C ALA A 433 -12.01 13.05 -38.99
N ASP A 434 -13.15 13.16 -39.70
CA ASP A 434 -13.29 12.71 -41.09
C ASP A 434 -12.39 13.52 -42.02
N ASP A 435 -12.32 14.84 -41.83
CA ASP A 435 -11.43 15.72 -42.57
C ASP A 435 -9.96 15.35 -42.38
N PHE A 436 -9.55 15.01 -41.15
CA PHE A 436 -8.20 14.55 -40.87
C PHE A 436 -7.91 13.22 -41.58
N VAL A 437 -8.84 12.25 -41.55
CA VAL A 437 -8.72 10.98 -42.28
C VAL A 437 -8.60 11.22 -43.78
N LYS A 438 -9.40 12.12 -44.34
CA LYS A 438 -9.34 12.50 -45.77
C LYS A 438 -8.03 13.17 -46.13
N TRP A 439 -7.57 14.10 -45.29
CA TRP A 439 -6.29 14.77 -45.46
C TRP A 439 -5.13 13.76 -45.50
N CYS A 440 -5.18 12.73 -44.65
CA CYS A 440 -4.18 11.66 -44.62
C CYS A 440 -4.27 10.70 -45.83
N LYS A 441 -5.47 10.39 -46.33
CA LYS A 441 -5.68 9.47 -47.48
C LYS A 441 -5.46 10.12 -48.85
N ASN A 442 -5.54 11.44 -48.96
CA ASN A 442 -5.58 12.12 -50.25
C ASN A 442 -4.22 12.14 -50.96
N ARG A 443 -4.09 11.35 -52.03
CA ARG A 443 -2.87 11.25 -52.86
C ARG A 443 -2.57 12.48 -53.72
N ARG A 444 -3.46 13.49 -53.77
CA ARG A 444 -3.26 14.73 -54.54
C ARG A 444 -2.40 15.80 -53.83
N ASN A 445 -1.42 15.40 -53.00
CA ASN A 445 -0.45 16.31 -52.35
C ASN A 445 -1.04 17.42 -51.45
N GLN A 446 -2.14 17.16 -50.70
CA GLN A 446 -2.58 18.11 -49.66
C GLN A 446 -1.67 18.11 -48.41
N ILE A 447 -0.98 16.98 -48.18
CA ILE A 447 0.15 16.92 -47.25
C ILE A 447 1.32 17.60 -47.96
N GLY A 448 1.77 18.74 -47.44
CA GLY A 448 2.82 19.52 -48.08
C GLY A 448 4.12 18.72 -48.18
N ARG A 449 4.90 18.94 -49.25
CA ARG A 449 6.20 18.28 -49.46
C ARG A 449 7.11 18.35 -48.23
N LYS A 450 7.19 19.52 -47.58
CA LYS A 450 7.95 19.72 -46.33
C LYS A 450 7.48 18.81 -45.19
N THR A 451 6.18 18.54 -45.09
CA THR A 451 5.61 17.65 -44.07
C THR A 451 5.99 16.20 -44.33
N LEU A 452 6.00 15.77 -45.60
CA LEU A 452 6.44 14.42 -45.98
C LEU A 452 7.95 14.24 -45.78
N GLU A 453 8.76 15.25 -46.10
CA GLU A 453 10.20 15.26 -45.83
C GLU A 453 10.49 15.19 -44.32
N ALA A 454 9.75 15.95 -43.51
CA ALA A 454 9.84 15.88 -42.05
C ALA A 454 9.38 14.52 -41.50
N LEU A 455 8.32 13.92 -42.07
CA LEU A 455 7.87 12.59 -41.70
C LEU A 455 8.93 11.53 -41.99
N ALA A 456 9.58 11.59 -43.15
CA ALA A 456 10.72 10.72 -43.48
C ALA A 456 11.89 10.91 -42.50
N SER A 457 12.14 12.15 -42.04
CA SER A 457 13.14 12.41 -41.01
C SER A 457 12.80 11.81 -39.65
N ILE A 458 11.51 11.70 -39.30
CA ILE A 458 11.06 11.12 -38.02
C ILE A 458 11.28 9.61 -37.98
N VAL A 459 11.06 8.92 -39.10
CA VAL A 459 11.17 7.46 -39.20
C VAL A 459 12.58 6.96 -39.58
N ARG A 460 13.54 7.87 -39.69
CA ARG A 460 14.92 7.52 -40.05
C ARG A 460 15.53 6.57 -39.01
N ARG A 461 16.21 5.50 -39.46
CA ARG A 461 16.77 4.42 -38.62
C ARG A 461 15.73 3.65 -37.79
N SER A 462 14.46 3.73 -38.16
CA SER A 462 13.38 2.96 -37.53
C SER A 462 12.91 1.83 -38.43
N VAL A 463 12.03 0.97 -37.91
CA VAL A 463 11.35 -0.09 -38.68
C VAL A 463 10.56 0.42 -39.91
N PHE A 464 10.29 1.73 -39.99
CA PHE A 464 9.59 2.35 -41.12
C PHE A 464 10.47 3.24 -42.00
N GLU A 465 11.80 3.15 -41.92
CA GLU A 465 12.71 3.95 -42.76
C GLU A 465 12.44 3.75 -44.26
N ASP A 466 12.20 2.49 -44.67
CA ASP A 466 11.91 2.14 -46.06
C ASP A 466 10.42 2.26 -46.43
N THR A 467 9.56 2.64 -45.49
CA THR A 467 8.12 2.80 -45.76
C THR A 467 7.84 4.19 -46.35
N PRO A 468 7.17 4.29 -47.52
CA PRO A 468 6.84 5.58 -48.11
C PRO A 468 6.03 6.48 -47.16
N PRO A 469 6.36 7.78 -47.01
CA PRO A 469 5.64 8.69 -46.11
C PRO A 469 4.12 8.77 -46.33
N LEU A 470 3.67 8.58 -47.59
CA LEU A 470 2.24 8.54 -47.92
C LEU A 470 1.54 7.27 -47.41
N GLU A 471 2.26 6.14 -47.36
CA GLU A 471 1.73 4.90 -46.79
C GLU A 471 1.60 5.01 -45.27
N LEU A 472 2.58 5.64 -44.61
CA LEU A 472 2.50 5.95 -43.18
C LEU A 472 1.28 6.84 -42.87
N ALA A 473 1.04 7.87 -43.67
CA ALA A 473 -0.17 8.70 -43.54
C ALA A 473 -1.47 7.89 -43.75
N ALA A 474 -1.48 6.96 -44.71
CA ALA A 474 -2.63 6.07 -44.94
C ALA A 474 -2.90 5.15 -43.73
N ARG A 475 -1.85 4.64 -43.08
CA ARG A 475 -1.95 3.83 -41.84
C ARG A 475 -2.50 4.66 -40.68
N THR A 476 -2.02 5.88 -40.47
CA THR A 476 -2.59 6.83 -39.51
C THR A 476 -4.08 7.06 -39.76
N ALA A 477 -4.47 7.20 -41.03
CA ALA A 477 -5.87 7.37 -41.41
C ALA A 477 -6.74 6.14 -41.08
N ALA A 478 -6.21 4.94 -41.31
CA ALA A 478 -6.89 3.69 -41.00
C ALA A 478 -7.11 3.53 -39.49
N GLN A 479 -6.08 3.80 -38.69
CA GLN A 479 -6.19 3.77 -37.22
C GLN A 479 -7.22 4.78 -36.71
N MET A 480 -7.18 6.02 -37.21
CA MET A 480 -8.18 7.03 -36.84
C MET A 480 -9.59 6.63 -37.29
N SER A 481 -9.76 6.02 -38.47
CA SER A 481 -11.06 5.54 -38.93
C SER A 481 -11.65 4.50 -37.97
N GLY A 482 -10.84 3.54 -37.48
CA GLY A 482 -11.28 2.57 -36.48
C GLY A 482 -11.68 3.22 -35.14
N ILE A 483 -10.96 4.27 -34.73
CA ILE A 483 -11.32 5.05 -33.52
C ILE A 483 -12.64 5.79 -33.71
N ILE A 484 -12.83 6.44 -34.85
CA ILE A 484 -14.08 7.14 -35.22
C ILE A 484 -15.25 6.15 -35.19
N GLU A 485 -15.09 4.98 -35.83
CA GLU A 485 -16.13 3.95 -35.87
C GLU A 485 -16.51 3.48 -34.46
N GLN A 486 -15.53 3.10 -33.65
CA GLN A 486 -15.76 2.68 -32.26
C GLN A 486 -16.44 3.78 -31.42
N TRP A 487 -15.97 5.03 -31.55
CA TRP A 487 -16.56 6.15 -30.81
C TRP A 487 -18.00 6.43 -31.27
N ASN A 488 -18.27 6.35 -32.57
CA ASN A 488 -19.61 6.50 -33.15
C ASN A 488 -20.56 5.38 -32.73
N ILE A 489 -20.09 4.12 -32.64
CA ILE A 489 -20.89 3.01 -32.11
C ILE A 489 -21.32 3.31 -30.67
N GLU A 490 -20.39 3.79 -29.84
CA GLU A 490 -20.69 4.16 -28.45
C GLU A 490 -21.69 5.34 -28.38
N TRP A 491 -21.47 6.37 -29.19
CA TRP A 491 -22.33 7.56 -29.24
C TRP A 491 -23.74 7.26 -29.77
N ASN A 492 -23.83 6.55 -30.90
CA ASN A 492 -25.11 6.15 -31.51
C ASN A 492 -25.87 5.17 -30.61
N GLY A 493 -25.16 4.29 -29.91
CA GLY A 493 -25.76 3.45 -28.87
C GLY A 493 -26.49 4.28 -27.82
N LEU A 494 -25.88 5.39 -27.35
CA LEU A 494 -26.53 6.31 -26.40
C LEU A 494 -27.75 7.01 -27.01
N LEU A 495 -27.68 7.43 -28.28
CA LEU A 495 -28.81 8.07 -28.97
C LEU A 495 -30.00 7.12 -29.16
N VAL A 496 -29.73 5.86 -29.53
CA VAL A 496 -30.77 4.84 -29.69
C VAL A 496 -31.42 4.52 -28.36
N THR A 497 -30.62 4.31 -27.30
CA THR A 497 -31.15 4.07 -25.96
C THR A 497 -31.96 5.27 -25.45
N GLU A 498 -31.51 6.51 -25.71
CA GLU A 498 -32.28 7.72 -25.38
C GLU A 498 -33.64 7.71 -26.07
N LYS A 499 -33.66 7.43 -27.38
CA LYS A 499 -34.89 7.41 -28.18
C LYS A 499 -35.85 6.31 -27.72
N GLU A 500 -35.37 5.09 -27.51
CA GLU A 500 -36.18 3.97 -27.03
C GLU A 500 -36.83 4.23 -25.67
N ILE A 501 -36.12 4.95 -24.79
CA ILE A 501 -36.64 5.32 -23.47
C ILE A 501 -37.61 6.48 -23.60
N ARG A 502 -37.32 7.51 -24.41
CA ARG A 502 -38.29 8.59 -24.68
C ARG A 502 -39.58 8.06 -25.30
N ASP A 503 -39.50 7.07 -26.17
CA ASP A 503 -40.66 6.47 -26.84
C ASP A 503 -41.50 5.57 -25.90
N LYS A 504 -40.91 5.06 -24.81
CA LYS A 504 -41.58 4.21 -23.80
C LYS A 504 -41.94 4.94 -22.50
N ALA A 505 -41.35 6.11 -22.24
CA ALA A 505 -41.54 6.85 -21.00
C ALA A 505 -42.80 7.72 -21.04
N ILE A 506 -43.66 7.55 -20.03
CA ILE A 506 -44.87 8.38 -19.84
C ILE A 506 -44.52 9.76 -19.26
N ASN A 507 -43.31 9.93 -18.70
CA ASN A 507 -42.88 11.15 -18.01
C ASN A 507 -41.48 11.62 -18.47
N PRO A 508 -41.31 12.86 -18.97
CA PRO A 508 -40.04 13.36 -19.51
C PRO A 508 -38.92 13.60 -18.47
N ASP A 509 -39.23 13.55 -17.18
CA ASP A 509 -38.29 13.79 -16.06
C ASP A 509 -37.69 12.49 -15.47
N GLU A 510 -37.74 11.39 -16.20
CA GLU A 510 -37.26 10.09 -15.72
C GLU A 510 -35.74 10.12 -15.43
N PRO A 511 -35.28 9.65 -14.26
CA PRO A 511 -33.85 9.63 -13.88
C PRO A 511 -32.93 8.97 -14.91
N VAL A 512 -33.47 8.03 -15.70
CA VAL A 512 -32.74 7.29 -16.73
C VAL A 512 -32.40 8.18 -17.94
N LEU A 513 -33.29 9.10 -18.34
CA LEU A 513 -33.05 10.03 -19.45
C LEU A 513 -31.96 11.05 -19.11
N ARG A 514 -31.98 11.59 -17.88
CA ARG A 514 -30.94 12.51 -17.38
C ARG A 514 -29.56 11.82 -17.32
N ALA A 515 -29.52 10.53 -16.99
CA ALA A 515 -28.30 9.73 -16.98
C ALA A 515 -27.72 9.44 -18.39
N ILE A 516 -28.57 9.46 -19.41
CA ILE A 516 -28.08 9.35 -20.80
C ILE A 516 -27.55 10.70 -21.28
N GLU A 517 -28.24 11.79 -20.92
CA GLU A 517 -27.84 13.16 -21.29
C GLU A 517 -26.49 13.56 -20.68
N TYR A 518 -26.25 13.29 -19.41
CA TYR A 518 -24.95 13.58 -18.79
C TYR A 518 -23.85 12.66 -19.31
N ARG A 519 -24.13 11.39 -19.59
CA ARG A 519 -23.16 10.50 -20.27
C ARG A 519 -22.77 11.00 -21.66
N LYS A 520 -23.75 11.49 -22.46
CA LYS A 520 -23.47 12.16 -23.73
C LYS A 520 -22.61 13.40 -23.51
N ARG A 521 -22.96 14.25 -22.55
CA ARG A 521 -22.17 15.44 -22.22
C ARG A 521 -20.74 15.09 -21.80
N ARG A 522 -20.54 14.03 -21.01
CA ARG A 522 -19.21 13.56 -20.61
C ARG A 522 -18.38 13.08 -21.79
N GLN A 523 -18.95 12.23 -22.65
CA GLN A 523 -18.24 11.71 -23.82
C GLN A 523 -17.91 12.84 -24.81
N ARG A 524 -18.79 13.84 -24.92
CA ARG A 524 -18.60 15.07 -25.70
C ARG A 524 -17.50 15.96 -25.13
N ASP A 525 -17.53 16.22 -23.82
CA ASP A 525 -16.64 17.20 -23.15
C ASP A 525 -15.30 16.58 -22.67
N GLU A 526 -15.03 15.30 -22.95
CA GLU A 526 -13.76 14.64 -22.62
C GLU A 526 -12.62 15.24 -23.45
N PHE A 527 -11.42 15.28 -22.86
CA PHE A 527 -10.25 15.87 -23.52
C PHE A 527 -9.72 14.95 -24.63
N LEU A 528 -9.61 15.48 -25.86
CA LEU A 528 -9.28 14.69 -27.05
C LEU A 528 -7.97 13.92 -26.92
N LEU A 529 -6.90 14.58 -26.44
CA LEU A 529 -5.60 13.93 -26.33
C LEU A 529 -5.63 12.75 -25.35
N ARG A 530 -6.48 12.81 -24.31
CA ARG A 530 -6.64 11.73 -23.35
C ARG A 530 -7.33 10.53 -24.01
N GLU A 531 -8.41 10.78 -24.75
CA GLU A 531 -9.13 9.73 -25.49
C GLU A 531 -8.22 9.05 -26.52
N LEU A 532 -7.48 9.84 -27.31
CA LEU A 532 -6.56 9.31 -28.33
C LEU A 532 -5.37 8.56 -27.72
N THR A 533 -4.87 8.99 -26.56
CA THR A 533 -3.81 8.25 -25.83
C THR A 533 -4.36 6.95 -25.25
N ALA A 534 -5.57 6.96 -24.68
CA ALA A 534 -6.23 5.78 -24.13
C ALA A 534 -6.48 4.72 -25.20
N ARG A 535 -6.86 5.14 -26.41
CA ARG A 535 -7.02 4.27 -27.58
C ARG A 535 -5.70 3.94 -28.31
N GLY A 536 -4.55 4.32 -27.74
CA GLY A 536 -3.24 3.95 -28.27
C GLY A 536 -2.80 4.69 -29.54
N PHE A 537 -3.53 5.71 -29.98
CA PHE A 537 -3.24 6.51 -31.18
C PHE A 537 -2.05 7.45 -30.99
N LEU A 538 -1.94 8.06 -29.81
CA LEU A 538 -0.85 8.99 -29.46
C LEU A 538 0.18 8.32 -28.53
N PRO A 539 1.44 8.82 -28.50
CA PRO A 539 2.40 8.41 -27.51
C PRO A 539 1.88 8.80 -26.12
N ALA A 540 1.87 7.84 -25.20
CA ALA A 540 1.70 8.16 -23.80
C ALA A 540 3.00 8.86 -23.35
N TYR A 541 2.94 10.17 -23.09
CA TYR A 541 4.05 10.92 -22.52
C TYR A 541 4.38 10.29 -21.16
N GLY A 542 5.44 9.47 -21.06
CA GLY A 542 6.20 9.09 -19.86
C GLY A 542 5.45 8.79 -18.54
N PHE A 543 4.15 8.53 -18.55
CA PHE A 543 3.31 8.37 -17.37
C PHE A 543 2.37 7.18 -17.59
N PRO A 544 2.20 6.30 -16.59
CA PRO A 544 1.29 5.16 -16.69
C PRO A 544 -0.09 5.64 -17.18
N ARG A 545 -0.68 4.96 -18.17
CA ARG A 545 -1.97 5.37 -18.76
C ARG A 545 -3.09 5.45 -17.72
N ASN A 546 -2.93 4.73 -16.62
CA ASN A 546 -3.88 4.59 -15.53
C ASN A 546 -3.27 5.00 -14.18
N VAL A 547 -2.60 6.15 -14.08
CA VAL A 547 -2.20 6.68 -12.76
C VAL A 547 -3.42 7.16 -11.99
N VAL A 548 -3.52 6.74 -10.74
CA VAL A 548 -4.52 7.24 -9.79
C VAL A 548 -3.85 7.89 -8.58
N ALA A 549 -4.48 8.95 -8.08
CA ALA A 549 -4.01 9.68 -6.93
C ALA A 549 -4.58 9.09 -5.63
N PHE A 550 -3.81 9.24 -4.55
CA PHE A 550 -4.25 9.00 -3.18
C PHE A 550 -4.38 10.34 -2.46
N ASP A 551 -5.62 10.76 -2.21
CA ASP A 551 -5.92 12.00 -1.52
C ASP A 551 -5.83 11.80 0.00
N ASN A 552 -4.73 12.27 0.57
CA ASN A 552 -4.40 12.19 1.99
C ASN A 552 -4.80 13.46 2.79
N MET A 553 -5.67 14.31 2.24
CA MET A 553 -6.10 15.55 2.90
C MET A 553 -6.99 15.27 4.12
N THR A 554 -6.64 15.86 5.25
CA THR A 554 -7.45 15.86 6.49
C THR A 554 -7.80 17.28 6.93
N VAL A 555 -8.66 17.42 7.95
CA VAL A 555 -9.04 18.71 8.53
C VAL A 555 -7.81 19.51 8.98
N SER A 556 -6.86 18.88 9.68
CA SER A 556 -5.66 19.56 10.17
C SER A 556 -4.78 20.08 9.03
N GLU A 557 -4.55 19.25 8.01
CA GLU A 557 -3.76 19.60 6.84
C GLU A 557 -4.40 20.73 6.04
N PHE A 558 -5.73 20.67 5.86
CA PHE A 558 -6.49 21.72 5.20
C PHE A 558 -6.36 23.07 5.92
N LYS A 559 -6.51 23.08 7.25
CA LYS A 559 -6.32 24.29 8.07
C LYS A 559 -4.90 24.82 7.96
N ARG A 560 -3.89 23.95 8.03
CA ARG A 560 -2.46 24.32 7.90
C ARG A 560 -2.15 24.95 6.54
N ARG A 561 -2.62 24.34 5.45
CA ARG A 561 -2.43 24.87 4.10
C ARG A 561 -3.10 26.24 3.93
N ARG A 562 -4.30 26.42 4.49
CA ARG A 562 -5.00 27.72 4.47
C ARG A 562 -4.31 28.81 5.29
N GLN A 563 -3.61 28.44 6.36
CA GLN A 563 -2.80 29.38 7.15
C GLN A 563 -1.50 29.78 6.44
N ASN A 564 -0.87 28.83 5.72
CA ASN A 564 0.39 29.06 5.01
C ASN A 564 0.20 29.68 3.62
N ALA A 565 -0.93 29.42 2.97
CA ALA A 565 -1.32 30.13 1.76
C ALA A 565 -1.88 31.49 2.18
N GLY A 566 -1.18 32.57 1.80
CA GLY A 566 -1.78 33.91 1.80
C GLY A 566 -3.07 33.96 0.95
N THR A 567 -3.70 35.12 0.87
CA THR A 567 -4.94 35.42 0.13
C THR A 567 -4.84 35.19 -1.39
N GLU A 568 -4.56 33.97 -1.84
CA GLU A 568 -4.71 33.54 -3.22
C GLU A 568 -5.80 32.47 -3.30
N THR A 569 -6.96 32.90 -3.77
CA THR A 569 -8.13 32.07 -4.09
C THR A 569 -7.89 31.31 -5.39
N GLY A 570 -6.89 30.43 -5.42
CA GLY A 570 -6.70 29.49 -6.52
C GLY A 570 -7.73 28.36 -6.44
N ARG A 571 -8.63 28.26 -7.43
CA ARG A 571 -9.63 27.18 -7.60
C ARG A 571 -9.04 25.80 -7.26
N GLU A 572 -9.79 24.97 -6.53
CA GLU A 572 -9.39 23.60 -6.15
C GLU A 572 -9.17 22.69 -7.38
N ASP A 573 -9.72 23.06 -8.54
CA ASP A 573 -9.69 22.29 -9.81
C ASP A 573 -8.40 22.40 -10.62
N ASN A 574 -7.34 23.03 -10.10
CA ASN A 574 -6.08 23.08 -10.83
C ASN A 574 -5.45 21.67 -10.93
N LEU A 575 -5.34 21.17 -12.17
CA LEU A 575 -4.61 19.94 -12.54
C LEU A 575 -3.19 19.86 -11.94
N TYR A 576 -2.58 21.02 -11.64
CA TYR A 576 -1.31 21.12 -10.93
C TYR A 576 -1.37 20.59 -9.48
N LYS A 577 -2.46 20.81 -8.73
CA LYS A 577 -2.61 20.33 -7.33
C LYS A 577 -2.77 18.81 -7.24
N ARG A 578 -3.33 18.15 -8.27
CA ARG A 578 -3.40 16.67 -8.32
C ARG A 578 -2.05 16.02 -8.60
N ARG A 579 -1.10 16.72 -9.24
CA ARG A 579 0.27 16.24 -9.44
C ARG A 579 1.08 16.18 -8.13
N GLU A 580 0.68 16.94 -7.12
CA GLU A 580 1.33 16.97 -5.80
C GLU A 580 0.81 15.88 -4.84
N LEU A 581 -0.25 15.15 -5.22
CA LEU A 581 -0.73 14.01 -4.43
C LEU A 581 0.07 12.74 -4.76
N PRO A 582 0.26 11.85 -3.77
CA PRO A 582 0.85 10.53 -4.01
C PRO A 582 0.11 9.80 -5.13
N ASN A 583 0.87 9.24 -6.07
CA ASN A 583 0.31 8.65 -7.28
C ASN A 583 0.93 7.29 -7.59
N ARG A 584 0.13 6.39 -8.15
CA ARG A 584 0.52 5.02 -8.50
C ARG A 584 -0.21 4.58 -9.77
N ASP A 585 0.41 3.69 -10.54
CA ASP A 585 -0.31 2.94 -11.57
C ASP A 585 -1.49 2.18 -10.94
N ILE A 586 -2.63 2.11 -11.64
CA ILE A 586 -3.89 1.55 -11.13
C ILE A 586 -3.73 0.12 -10.61
N GLY A 587 -2.92 -0.72 -11.25
CA GLY A 587 -2.71 -2.10 -10.82
C GLY A 587 -2.03 -2.15 -9.45
N VAL A 588 -1.07 -1.25 -9.21
CA VAL A 588 -0.40 -1.11 -7.91
C VAL A 588 -1.32 -0.42 -6.90
N ALA A 589 -2.07 0.60 -7.31
CA ALA A 589 -2.97 1.34 -6.43
C ALA A 589 -4.13 0.49 -5.90
N LEU A 590 -4.70 -0.39 -6.74
CA LEU A 590 -5.72 -1.36 -6.32
C LEU A 590 -5.22 -2.30 -5.20
N ARG A 591 -3.91 -2.44 -5.05
CA ARG A 591 -3.27 -3.21 -3.97
C ARG A 591 -2.88 -2.33 -2.78
N GLU A 592 -2.17 -1.23 -3.00
CA GLU A 592 -1.60 -0.38 -1.94
C GLU A 592 -2.62 0.59 -1.33
N TYR A 593 -3.52 1.15 -2.16
CA TYR A 593 -4.46 2.21 -1.77
C TYR A 593 -5.89 1.69 -1.60
N ALA A 594 -6.12 0.40 -1.83
CA ALA A 594 -7.43 -0.22 -1.63
C ALA A 594 -8.00 0.10 -0.24
N PRO A 595 -9.31 0.42 -0.12
CA PRO A 595 -9.93 0.75 1.15
C PRO A 595 -9.70 -0.32 2.23
N GLY A 596 -9.36 0.13 3.44
CA GLY A 596 -8.91 -0.73 4.53
C GLY A 596 -7.39 -0.84 4.66
N SER A 597 -6.63 -0.62 3.58
CA SER A 597 -5.17 -0.61 3.62
C SER A 597 -4.62 0.61 4.36
N GLN A 598 -3.42 0.46 4.92
CA GLN A 598 -2.69 1.56 5.54
C GLN A 598 -1.52 2.00 4.66
N VAL A 599 -1.45 3.30 4.40
CA VAL A 599 -0.44 3.94 3.55
C VAL A 599 0.42 4.83 4.45
N VAL A 600 1.73 4.58 4.44
CA VAL A 600 2.69 5.40 5.19
C VAL A 600 3.25 6.47 4.26
N ILE A 601 3.09 7.74 4.63
CA ILE A 601 3.62 8.89 3.90
C ILE A 601 4.25 9.84 4.91
N ASP A 602 5.54 10.11 4.77
CA ASP A 602 6.31 11.03 5.62
C ASP A 602 6.22 10.69 7.12
N GLY A 603 6.27 9.40 7.46
CA GLY A 603 6.15 8.91 8.83
C GLY A 603 4.72 8.93 9.40
N LEU A 604 3.75 9.40 8.64
CA LEU A 604 2.32 9.38 8.98
C LEU A 604 1.65 8.15 8.39
N VAL A 605 0.82 7.49 9.19
CA VAL A 605 0.05 6.31 8.80
C VAL A 605 -1.38 6.73 8.51
N TYR A 606 -1.71 6.73 7.22
CA TYR A 606 -3.04 7.03 6.70
C TYR A 606 -3.82 5.74 6.46
N ARG A 607 -5.12 5.77 6.73
CA ARG A 607 -6.03 4.66 6.39
C ARG A 607 -6.87 5.02 5.19
N SER A 608 -6.80 4.21 4.13
CA SER A 608 -7.70 4.37 2.97
C SER A 608 -9.14 4.07 3.38
N ALA A 609 -10.04 5.04 3.22
CA ALA A 609 -11.44 4.96 3.68
C ALA A 609 -12.45 5.03 2.54
N GLY A 610 -11.98 5.15 1.30
CA GLY A 610 -12.84 5.41 0.17
C GLY A 610 -12.12 5.55 -1.15
N ILE A 611 -12.91 5.78 -2.17
CA ILE A 611 -12.47 6.08 -3.53
C ILE A 611 -13.00 7.45 -3.93
N THR A 612 -12.25 8.17 -4.74
CA THR A 612 -12.80 9.34 -5.44
C THR A 612 -13.60 8.83 -6.63
N LEU A 613 -14.85 9.22 -6.68
CA LEU A 613 -15.72 8.94 -7.81
C LEU A 613 -15.35 9.88 -8.97
N ASN A 614 -15.61 9.48 -10.21
CA ASN A 614 -15.20 10.18 -11.45
C ASN A 614 -15.87 11.57 -11.69
N TRP A 615 -16.28 12.25 -10.63
CA TRP A 615 -16.97 13.53 -10.69
C TRP A 615 -15.96 14.66 -10.94
N LYS A 616 -16.09 15.33 -12.08
CA LYS A 616 -15.87 16.78 -12.11
C LYS A 616 -17.05 17.37 -11.32
N ILE A 617 -16.77 18.04 -10.21
CA ILE A 617 -17.77 18.80 -9.45
C ILE A 617 -17.75 20.24 -9.99
N PRO A 618 -18.76 20.75 -10.71
CA PRO A 618 -19.17 22.12 -10.54
C PRO A 618 -19.97 22.19 -9.24
N ALA A 619 -19.59 23.08 -8.33
CA ALA A 619 -20.21 23.28 -7.01
C ALA A 619 -21.64 23.87 -7.07
N ASP A 620 -22.34 23.75 -8.19
CA ASP A 620 -23.60 24.42 -8.42
C ASP A 620 -24.52 23.52 -9.24
N ARG A 621 -25.22 22.61 -8.53
CA ARG A 621 -26.52 21.98 -8.84
C ARG A 621 -26.72 20.71 -8.00
N ASP A 622 -27.66 20.79 -7.06
CA ASP A 622 -28.03 19.80 -6.06
C ASP A 622 -28.81 18.57 -6.59
N GLN A 623 -28.69 18.22 -7.88
CA GLN A 623 -29.52 17.16 -8.49
C GLN A 623 -28.79 16.33 -9.56
N VAL A 624 -27.59 15.87 -9.26
CA VAL A 624 -26.93 14.88 -10.11
C VAL A 624 -27.02 13.53 -9.39
N ARG A 625 -27.99 12.71 -9.77
CA ARG A 625 -28.02 11.28 -9.45
C ARG A 625 -27.65 10.56 -10.73
N GLU A 626 -26.41 10.11 -10.84
CA GLU A 626 -26.01 9.25 -11.95
C GLU A 626 -25.36 7.97 -11.45
N VAL A 627 -25.79 6.88 -12.09
CA VAL A 627 -25.35 5.51 -11.94
C VAL A 627 -23.87 5.46 -12.29
N GLN A 628 -23.04 5.15 -11.30
CA GLN A 628 -21.64 4.82 -11.56
C GLN A 628 -21.58 3.75 -12.64
N ASN A 629 -20.62 3.85 -13.55
CA ASN A 629 -20.42 2.92 -14.67
C ASN A 629 -19.96 1.55 -14.11
N LEU A 630 -20.86 0.87 -13.41
CA LEU A 630 -20.73 -0.48 -12.90
C LEU A 630 -20.57 -1.36 -14.12
N LYS A 631 -19.38 -1.93 -14.24
CA LYS A 631 -19.04 -2.84 -15.32
C LYS A 631 -19.08 -4.26 -14.77
N ILE A 632 -19.27 -5.21 -15.67
CA ILE A 632 -19.25 -6.63 -15.35
C ILE A 632 -18.04 -7.21 -16.05
N ALA A 633 -17.04 -7.63 -15.28
CA ALA A 633 -15.97 -8.47 -15.80
C ALA A 633 -16.49 -9.90 -15.86
N TRP A 634 -16.16 -10.61 -16.95
CA TRP A 634 -16.59 -11.98 -17.17
C TRP A 634 -15.43 -12.87 -17.60
N ARG A 635 -15.51 -14.15 -17.24
CA ARG A 635 -14.60 -15.19 -17.72
C ARG A 635 -15.40 -16.41 -18.18
N CYS A 636 -15.11 -16.87 -19.39
CA CYS A 636 -15.72 -18.05 -19.98
C CYS A 636 -15.03 -19.32 -19.51
N ILE A 637 -15.80 -20.29 -19.03
CA ILE A 637 -15.30 -21.62 -18.62
C ILE A 637 -15.02 -22.50 -19.84
N GLU A 638 -15.76 -22.31 -20.94
CA GLU A 638 -15.63 -23.14 -22.14
C GLU A 638 -14.39 -22.80 -22.97
N CYS A 639 -14.08 -21.53 -23.23
CA CYS A 639 -12.90 -21.18 -24.05
C CYS A 639 -11.78 -20.48 -23.27
N GLY A 640 -11.97 -20.22 -21.97
CA GLY A 640 -11.01 -19.49 -21.14
C GLY A 640 -10.99 -17.97 -21.37
N ALA A 641 -11.66 -17.45 -22.40
CA ALA A 641 -11.67 -16.03 -22.73
C ALA A 641 -12.26 -15.18 -21.61
N SER A 642 -11.72 -13.98 -21.42
CA SER A 642 -12.25 -12.99 -20.50
C SER A 642 -12.41 -11.62 -21.15
N GLY A 643 -13.28 -10.80 -20.57
CA GLY A 643 -13.45 -9.40 -20.96
C GLY A 643 -14.36 -8.67 -19.99
N SER A 644 -14.85 -7.50 -20.40
CA SER A 644 -15.89 -6.79 -19.67
C SER A 644 -17.07 -6.42 -20.56
N MET A 645 -18.19 -6.15 -19.91
CA MET A 645 -19.41 -5.63 -20.50
C MET A 645 -20.04 -4.60 -19.56
N ARG A 646 -20.88 -3.71 -20.09
CA ARG A 646 -21.56 -2.68 -19.29
C ARG A 646 -22.96 -3.10 -18.82
N TRP A 647 -23.56 -4.11 -19.47
CA TRP A 647 -24.89 -4.64 -19.13
C TRP A 647 -24.93 -6.15 -19.30
N ALA A 648 -25.70 -6.83 -18.44
CA ALA A 648 -25.87 -8.27 -18.39
C ALA A 648 -27.01 -8.81 -19.28
N ASN A 649 -27.35 -8.14 -20.38
CA ASN A 649 -28.52 -8.54 -21.17
C ASN A 649 -28.26 -9.77 -22.05
N ASP A 650 -27.02 -9.95 -22.52
CA ASP A 650 -26.60 -11.12 -23.30
C ASP A 650 -25.35 -11.75 -22.68
N LEU A 651 -25.58 -12.71 -21.77
CA LEU A 651 -24.52 -13.43 -21.05
C LEU A 651 -23.91 -14.51 -21.95
N ARG A 652 -23.35 -14.10 -23.09
CA ARG A 652 -22.65 -14.98 -24.03
C ARG A 652 -21.19 -14.55 -24.19
N CYS A 653 -20.33 -15.55 -24.34
CA CYS A 653 -18.91 -15.33 -24.60
C CYS A 653 -18.72 -14.77 -26.00
N ARG A 654 -17.99 -13.65 -26.14
CA ARG A 654 -17.72 -13.04 -27.45
C ARG A 654 -16.83 -13.85 -28.38
N GLN A 655 -16.14 -14.88 -27.86
CA GLN A 655 -15.20 -15.69 -28.64
C GLN A 655 -15.81 -17.04 -29.08
N CYS A 656 -16.53 -17.74 -28.20
CA CYS A 656 -17.11 -19.05 -28.49
C CYS A 656 -18.64 -19.08 -28.48
N ASN A 657 -19.30 -17.95 -28.20
CA ASN A 657 -20.75 -17.81 -28.10
C ASN A 657 -21.46 -18.68 -27.02
N ALA A 658 -20.70 -19.36 -26.16
CA ALA A 658 -21.21 -20.13 -25.03
C ALA A 658 -21.80 -19.23 -23.94
N GLY A 659 -22.76 -19.73 -23.17
CA GLY A 659 -23.34 -19.01 -22.02
C GLY A 659 -22.32 -18.77 -20.91
N LEU A 660 -22.36 -17.59 -20.29
CA LEU A 660 -21.50 -17.20 -19.18
C LEU A 660 -22.16 -17.56 -17.84
N ASP A 661 -21.43 -18.29 -16.99
CA ASP A 661 -21.87 -18.61 -15.63
C ASP A 661 -21.77 -17.37 -14.72
N ARG A 662 -22.83 -17.10 -13.95
CA ARG A 662 -22.91 -16.03 -12.95
C ARG A 662 -21.78 -16.09 -11.90
N LYS A 663 -21.23 -17.28 -11.62
CA LYS A 663 -20.10 -17.44 -10.68
C LYS A 663 -18.80 -16.81 -11.18
N HIS A 664 -18.67 -16.60 -12.49
CA HIS A 664 -17.51 -15.99 -13.13
C HIS A 664 -17.82 -14.58 -13.66
N LEU A 665 -18.82 -13.92 -13.06
CA LEU A 665 -19.14 -12.52 -13.28
C LEU A 665 -18.76 -11.70 -12.04
N LEU A 666 -17.99 -10.65 -12.23
CA LEU A 666 -17.62 -9.71 -11.19
C LEU A 666 -18.14 -8.32 -11.53
N ASN A 667 -19.07 -7.83 -10.71
CA ASN A 667 -19.47 -6.43 -10.74
C ASN A 667 -18.32 -5.59 -10.19
N TYR A 668 -17.74 -4.76 -11.02
CA TYR A 668 -16.61 -3.93 -10.65
C TYR A 668 -16.84 -2.46 -10.89
N LEU A 669 -16.13 -1.68 -10.09
CA LEU A 669 -16.05 -0.24 -10.19
C LEU A 669 -14.60 0.18 -10.39
N GLU A 670 -14.38 1.03 -11.38
CA GLU A 670 -13.07 1.60 -11.67
C GLU A 670 -12.87 2.91 -10.89
N PRO A 671 -11.96 2.94 -9.89
CA PRO A 671 -11.78 4.12 -9.05
C PRO A 671 -11.05 5.23 -9.82
N ALA A 672 -11.51 6.48 -9.68
CA ALA A 672 -10.80 7.64 -10.22
C ALA A 672 -9.54 8.01 -9.40
N GLY A 673 -9.45 7.44 -8.21
CA GLY A 673 -8.52 7.77 -7.14
C GLY A 673 -8.98 7.16 -5.83
N PHE A 674 -8.13 7.24 -4.83
CA PHE A 674 -8.37 6.73 -3.48
C PHE A 674 -8.28 7.89 -2.50
N ALA A 675 -8.96 7.80 -1.36
CA ALA A 675 -8.94 8.87 -0.38
C ALA A 675 -9.03 8.37 1.05
N VAL A 676 -8.43 9.15 1.95
CA VAL A 676 -8.63 9.03 3.39
C VAL A 676 -9.96 9.66 3.79
N ASP A 677 -10.43 9.32 5.00
CA ASP A 677 -11.53 10.07 5.61
C ASP A 677 -11.02 11.45 6.01
N PHE A 678 -11.63 12.50 5.44
CA PHE A 678 -11.23 13.88 5.71
C PHE A 678 -11.24 14.22 7.21
N TYR A 679 -12.09 13.57 8.00
CA TYR A 679 -12.25 13.82 9.44
C TYR A 679 -11.44 12.87 10.34
N GLU A 680 -10.73 11.90 9.77
CA GLU A 680 -9.86 10.98 10.51
C GLU A 680 -8.41 11.44 10.37
N GLU A 681 -7.82 11.91 11.47
CA GLU A 681 -6.42 12.36 11.48
C GLU A 681 -5.46 11.15 11.46
N PRO A 682 -4.32 11.25 10.75
CA PRO A 682 -3.35 10.18 10.70
C PRO A 682 -2.65 9.99 12.05
N GLY A 683 -2.20 8.76 12.31
CA GLY A 683 -1.32 8.45 13.43
C GLY A 683 0.12 8.20 12.98
N ASN A 684 0.97 7.72 13.89
CA ASN A 684 2.33 7.26 13.58
C ASN A 684 2.59 5.82 14.05
N ASP A 685 1.53 5.02 14.24
CA ASP A 685 1.62 3.62 14.61
C ASP A 685 1.79 2.73 13.36
N TYR A 686 3.02 2.28 13.13
CA TYR A 686 3.38 1.38 12.03
C TYR A 686 3.47 -0.09 12.48
N THR A 687 3.07 -0.42 13.72
CA THR A 687 3.28 -1.78 14.27
C THR A 687 2.33 -2.82 13.69
N SER A 688 1.17 -2.41 13.18
CA SER A 688 0.18 -3.29 12.54
C SER A 688 -0.15 -2.77 11.15
N GLN A 689 0.66 -3.12 10.14
CA GLN A 689 0.34 -2.78 8.75
C GLN A 689 -0.71 -3.76 8.19
N HIS A 690 -1.84 -3.22 7.73
CA HIS A 690 -2.90 -4.01 7.11
C HIS A 690 -2.75 -3.98 5.58
N PHE A 691 -2.70 -5.16 4.97
CA PHE A 691 -2.52 -5.33 3.53
C PHE A 691 -3.68 -6.09 2.91
N VAL A 692 -4.10 -5.67 1.71
CA VAL A 692 -5.10 -6.39 0.91
C VAL A 692 -4.41 -7.45 0.03
N PRO A 693 -4.89 -8.71 0.01
CA PRO A 693 -4.31 -9.77 -0.82
C PRO A 693 -4.34 -9.45 -2.32
N VAL A 694 -3.31 -9.91 -3.05
CA VAL A 694 -3.22 -9.77 -4.50
C VAL A 694 -4.16 -10.77 -5.18
N GLN A 695 -4.99 -10.28 -6.09
CA GLN A 695 -5.87 -11.13 -6.91
C GLN A 695 -5.20 -11.48 -8.24
N PRO A 696 -5.41 -12.70 -8.77
CA PRO A 696 -4.91 -13.07 -10.08
C PRO A 696 -5.66 -12.27 -11.16
N PRO A 697 -4.95 -11.66 -12.14
CA PRO A 697 -5.59 -10.90 -13.21
C PRO A 697 -6.43 -11.82 -14.11
N TRP A 698 -7.38 -11.26 -14.86
CA TRP A 698 -8.04 -11.98 -15.97
C TRP A 698 -7.52 -11.46 -17.30
N ILE A 699 -7.04 -12.35 -18.16
CA ILE A 699 -6.33 -11.99 -19.39
C ILE A 699 -7.17 -12.41 -20.59
N GLY A 700 -7.57 -11.43 -21.40
CA GLY A 700 -8.30 -11.62 -22.65
C GLY A 700 -7.43 -11.26 -23.85
N ILE A 701 -7.43 -12.12 -24.87
CA ILE A 701 -6.71 -11.90 -26.12
C ILE A 701 -7.56 -12.39 -27.29
N SER A 702 -7.60 -11.60 -28.35
CA SER A 702 -8.15 -11.94 -29.65
C SER A 702 -7.02 -12.04 -30.67
N GLY A 703 -7.11 -13.02 -31.56
CA GLY A 703 -6.12 -13.27 -32.59
C GLY A 703 -6.21 -14.70 -33.13
N GLU A 704 -5.62 -14.90 -34.30
CA GLU A 704 -5.53 -16.21 -34.96
C GLU A 704 -4.43 -17.06 -34.31
N TRP A 705 -4.71 -18.35 -34.17
CA TRP A 705 -3.73 -19.32 -33.67
C TRP A 705 -2.72 -19.68 -34.77
N GLN A 706 -1.45 -19.73 -34.38
CA GLN A 706 -0.34 -20.17 -35.21
C GLN A 706 0.32 -21.39 -34.56
N PRO A 707 0.72 -22.42 -35.34
CA PRO A 707 1.46 -23.55 -34.80
C PRO A 707 2.87 -23.11 -34.36
N LEU A 708 3.42 -23.76 -33.34
CA LEU A 708 4.86 -23.64 -33.05
C LEU A 708 5.69 -24.22 -34.19
N GLY A 709 7.01 -23.96 -34.21
CA GLY A 709 7.91 -24.47 -35.25
C GLY A 709 7.82 -25.99 -35.45
N ASN A 710 7.51 -26.73 -34.38
CA ASN A 710 6.94 -28.07 -34.47
C ASN A 710 5.45 -28.00 -34.02
N PRO A 711 4.47 -28.26 -34.92
CA PRO A 711 3.05 -28.24 -34.60
C PRO A 711 2.65 -29.20 -33.46
N ASP A 712 3.40 -30.29 -33.28
CA ASP A 712 3.12 -31.29 -32.23
C ASP A 712 3.41 -30.76 -30.82
N LEU A 713 4.25 -29.73 -30.70
CA LEU A 713 4.60 -29.11 -29.40
C LEU A 713 3.59 -28.06 -28.95
N GLY A 714 2.63 -27.70 -29.80
CA GLY A 714 1.54 -26.78 -29.47
C GLY A 714 1.44 -25.57 -30.40
N ARG A 715 0.86 -24.49 -29.88
CA ARG A 715 0.43 -23.32 -30.66
C ARG A 715 0.54 -22.03 -29.86
N PHE A 716 0.56 -20.91 -30.55
CA PHE A 716 0.61 -19.59 -29.96
C PHE A 716 -0.26 -18.59 -30.72
N ARG A 717 -0.54 -17.45 -30.10
CA ARG A 717 -1.10 -16.27 -30.78
C ARG A 717 -0.58 -15.00 -30.12
N VAL A 718 -0.55 -13.93 -30.91
CA VAL A 718 -0.09 -12.61 -30.46
C VAL A 718 -1.15 -11.57 -30.78
N SER A 719 -1.24 -10.55 -29.93
CA SER A 719 -2.15 -9.43 -30.13
C SER A 719 -1.58 -8.15 -29.53
N THR A 720 -1.80 -7.03 -30.22
CA THR A 720 -1.48 -5.69 -29.72
C THR A 720 -2.65 -5.08 -28.93
N GLU A 721 -3.82 -5.71 -28.94
CA GLU A 721 -5.06 -5.25 -28.30
C GLU A 721 -5.52 -6.20 -27.17
N GLY A 722 -4.57 -6.86 -26.50
CA GLY A 722 -4.87 -7.71 -25.35
C GLY A 722 -5.42 -6.89 -24.17
N ASN A 723 -6.33 -7.48 -23.40
CA ASN A 723 -6.98 -6.85 -22.25
C ASN A 723 -6.63 -7.59 -20.96
N ILE A 724 -6.21 -6.85 -19.94
CA ILE A 724 -5.88 -7.38 -18.62
C ILE A 724 -6.78 -6.71 -17.59
N PHE A 725 -7.67 -7.48 -16.99
CA PHE A 725 -8.49 -7.04 -15.87
C PHE A 725 -7.76 -7.29 -14.55
N VAL A 726 -7.33 -6.21 -13.90
CA VAL A 726 -6.74 -6.21 -12.56
C VAL A 726 -7.78 -5.76 -11.55
N TYR A 727 -7.87 -6.43 -10.40
CA TYR A 727 -8.89 -6.09 -9.41
C TYR A 727 -8.43 -6.36 -7.98
N SER A 728 -9.19 -5.79 -7.05
CA SER A 728 -9.07 -5.96 -5.62
C SER A 728 -10.42 -6.34 -5.05
N ALA A 729 -10.43 -7.38 -4.21
CA ALA A 729 -11.63 -7.98 -3.64
C ALA A 729 -11.72 -7.81 -2.12
N GLY A 730 -10.95 -6.88 -1.55
CA GLY A 730 -10.89 -6.69 -0.10
C GLY A 730 -10.22 -7.85 0.65
N GLU A 731 -10.15 -7.71 1.98
CA GLU A 731 -9.46 -8.67 2.87
C GLU A 731 -10.12 -10.06 2.86
N SER A 732 -11.45 -10.13 2.76
CA SER A 732 -12.21 -11.37 2.76
C SER A 732 -12.38 -12.00 1.37
N GLY A 733 -12.00 -11.31 0.30
CA GLY A 733 -12.26 -11.71 -1.08
C GLY A 733 -13.71 -11.50 -1.55
N LEU A 734 -14.59 -10.92 -0.73
CA LEU A 734 -16.02 -10.68 -1.06
C LEU A 734 -16.29 -9.29 -1.66
N GLY A 735 -15.25 -8.51 -1.94
CA GLY A 735 -15.34 -7.15 -2.46
C GLY A 735 -15.55 -6.09 -1.39
N TYR A 736 -16.18 -5.00 -1.80
CA TYR A 736 -16.33 -3.77 -1.03
C TYR A 736 -17.77 -3.30 -1.03
N ALA A 737 -18.20 -2.73 0.10
CA ALA A 737 -19.40 -1.89 0.13
C ALA A 737 -19.00 -0.44 -0.16
N VAL A 738 -19.60 0.16 -1.20
CA VAL A 738 -19.29 1.51 -1.68
C VAL A 738 -20.55 2.37 -1.62
N CYS A 739 -20.45 3.54 -1.00
CA CYS A 739 -21.47 4.58 -1.12
C CYS A 739 -21.31 5.31 -2.45
N LEU A 740 -22.30 5.19 -3.32
CA LEU A 740 -22.27 5.80 -4.65
C LEU A 740 -22.39 7.33 -4.63
N GLU A 741 -22.77 7.91 -3.49
CA GLU A 741 -22.93 9.35 -3.28
C GLU A 741 -21.59 10.05 -2.96
N CYS A 742 -20.85 9.55 -1.95
CA CYS A 742 -19.64 10.20 -1.47
C CYS A 742 -18.35 9.40 -1.71
N GLY A 743 -18.44 8.16 -2.18
CA GLY A 743 -17.29 7.30 -2.44
C GLY A 743 -16.72 6.60 -1.20
N ARG A 744 -17.34 6.77 -0.02
CA ARG A 744 -16.98 6.02 1.20
C ARG A 744 -17.00 4.52 0.88
N CYS A 745 -15.95 3.81 1.25
CA CYS A 745 -15.80 2.40 0.90
C CYS A 745 -15.17 1.62 2.04
N ALA A 746 -15.68 0.41 2.31
CA ALA A 746 -15.11 -0.50 3.28
C ALA A 746 -15.17 -1.95 2.79
N PRO A 747 -14.14 -2.77 3.10
CA PRO A 747 -14.13 -4.18 2.71
C PRO A 747 -15.27 -4.93 3.40
N VAL A 748 -15.93 -5.83 2.66
CA VAL A 748 -17.01 -6.66 3.20
C VAL A 748 -16.41 -7.69 4.17
N SER A 749 -17.07 -7.90 5.30
CA SER A 749 -16.62 -8.86 6.31
C SER A 749 -16.80 -10.31 5.85
N ALA A 750 -16.05 -11.26 6.43
CA ALA A 750 -16.16 -12.69 6.09
C ALA A 750 -17.55 -13.29 6.37
N SER A 751 -18.34 -12.70 7.28
CA SER A 751 -19.74 -13.08 7.52
C SER A 751 -20.70 -12.57 6.42
N ASN A 752 -20.16 -11.95 5.37
CA ASN A 752 -20.90 -11.34 4.26
C ASN A 752 -21.87 -10.22 4.71
N ALA A 753 -21.69 -9.70 5.93
CA ALA A 753 -22.47 -8.62 6.50
C ALA A 753 -21.94 -7.25 6.03
N LEU A 754 -22.85 -6.26 5.98
CA LEU A 754 -22.51 -4.87 5.72
C LEU A 754 -21.47 -4.38 6.75
N PRO A 755 -20.41 -3.69 6.31
CA PRO A 755 -19.41 -3.14 7.22
C PRO A 755 -20.03 -2.17 8.24
N ARG A 756 -19.50 -2.15 9.48
CA ARG A 756 -19.99 -1.29 10.58
C ARG A 756 -20.09 0.20 10.22
N VAL A 757 -19.28 0.68 9.27
CA VAL A 757 -19.34 2.08 8.83
C VAL A 757 -20.67 2.42 8.16
N PHE A 758 -21.40 1.41 7.66
CA PHE A 758 -22.69 1.55 6.99
C PHE A 758 -23.88 1.04 7.81
N THR A 759 -23.67 0.56 9.03
CA THR A 759 -24.78 0.15 9.92
C THR A 759 -25.45 1.35 10.59
N GLU A 760 -24.73 2.47 10.68
CA GLU A 760 -25.22 3.77 11.15
C GLU A 760 -24.98 4.83 10.06
N PRO A 761 -25.65 6.00 10.12
CA PRO A 761 -25.41 7.08 9.18
C PRO A 761 -23.93 7.46 9.10
N HIS A 762 -23.36 7.36 7.90
CA HIS A 762 -21.93 7.56 7.70
C HIS A 762 -21.62 9.01 7.34
N ARG A 763 -20.44 9.47 7.77
CA ARG A 763 -19.93 10.79 7.39
C ARG A 763 -19.50 10.81 5.92
N LYS A 764 -19.69 11.96 5.26
CA LYS A 764 -19.16 12.17 3.91
C LYS A 764 -17.65 11.92 3.92
N LEU A 765 -17.16 11.17 2.93
CA LEU A 765 -15.73 10.87 2.79
C LEU A 765 -14.90 12.16 2.66
N ARG A 766 -15.46 13.15 1.96
CA ARG A 766 -14.85 14.44 1.66
C ARG A 766 -15.71 15.60 2.17
N ARG A 767 -15.09 16.77 2.29
CA ARG A 767 -15.78 18.01 2.67
C ARG A 767 -16.93 18.31 1.71
N SER A 768 -18.03 18.83 2.26
CA SER A 768 -19.15 19.40 1.50
C SER A 768 -19.31 20.87 1.88
N GLN A 769 -19.85 21.69 0.97
CA GLN A 769 -20.17 23.08 1.28
C GLN A 769 -21.41 23.20 2.18
N SER A 770 -22.31 22.20 2.17
CA SER A 770 -23.41 22.11 3.12
C SER A 770 -22.91 21.65 4.50
N GLU A 771 -23.42 22.28 5.56
CA GLU A 771 -23.02 22.04 6.97
C GLU A 771 -23.29 20.61 7.48
N ALA A 772 -23.99 19.78 6.71
CA ALA A 772 -24.27 18.39 7.06
C ALA A 772 -23.00 17.50 6.93
N ALA A 773 -22.46 17.08 8.08
CA ALA A 773 -21.33 16.14 8.16
C ALA A 773 -21.67 14.73 7.66
N PHE A 774 -22.95 14.35 7.71
CA PHE A 774 -23.45 13.05 7.28
C PHE A 774 -23.76 13.02 5.78
N CYS A 775 -23.56 11.85 5.17
CA CYS A 775 -23.86 11.63 3.77
C CYS A 775 -25.36 11.32 3.60
N PRO A 776 -26.08 12.01 2.70
CA PRO A 776 -27.46 11.65 2.31
C PRO A 776 -27.58 10.23 1.72
N GLY A 777 -26.44 9.66 1.31
CA GLY A 777 -26.32 8.25 0.93
C GLY A 777 -26.66 7.27 2.05
N SER A 778 -26.63 7.70 3.31
CA SER A 778 -26.93 6.87 4.48
C SER A 778 -28.40 6.52 4.61
N GLU A 779 -29.28 7.38 4.12
CA GLU A 779 -30.75 7.22 4.24
C GLU A 779 -31.32 6.30 3.14
N ASN A 780 -30.48 5.88 2.20
CA ASN A 780 -30.87 5.20 0.98
C ASN A 780 -30.00 3.94 0.80
N GLU A 781 -30.50 2.78 1.24
CA GLU A 781 -29.74 1.50 1.14
C GLU A 781 -29.29 1.20 -0.29
N TRP A 782 -30.07 1.56 -1.30
CA TRP A 782 -29.72 1.37 -2.72
C TRP A 782 -28.45 2.11 -3.14
N LYS A 783 -28.07 3.20 -2.45
CA LYS A 783 -26.83 3.94 -2.72
C LYS A 783 -25.60 3.23 -2.17
N ILE A 784 -25.76 2.16 -1.38
CA ILE A 784 -24.67 1.35 -0.87
C ILE A 784 -24.63 0.05 -1.69
N THR A 785 -23.72 0.01 -2.66
CA THR A 785 -23.59 -1.13 -3.58
C THR A 785 -22.37 -1.96 -3.25
N ARG A 786 -22.47 -3.28 -3.49
CA ARG A 786 -21.35 -4.22 -3.35
C ARG A 786 -20.66 -4.40 -4.70
N VAL A 787 -19.35 -4.15 -4.73
CA VAL A 787 -18.53 -4.23 -5.95
C VAL A 787 -17.12 -4.70 -5.61
N VAL A 788 -16.41 -5.25 -6.60
CA VAL A 788 -14.94 -5.28 -6.55
C VAL A 788 -14.39 -3.97 -7.12
N LEU A 789 -13.22 -3.54 -6.67
CA LEU A 789 -12.53 -2.42 -7.31
C LEU A 789 -11.64 -2.99 -8.41
N GLY A 790 -11.75 -2.52 -9.65
CA GLY A 790 -11.00 -3.11 -10.75
C GLY A 790 -10.82 -2.17 -11.93
N ALA A 791 -9.84 -2.48 -12.77
CA ALA A 791 -9.50 -1.70 -13.95
C ALA A 791 -9.04 -2.61 -15.09
N GLU A 792 -9.27 -2.14 -16.32
CA GLU A 792 -8.81 -2.80 -17.53
C GLU A 792 -7.56 -2.10 -18.06
N VAL A 793 -6.54 -2.90 -18.37
CA VAL A 793 -5.28 -2.44 -18.93
C VAL A 793 -5.11 -3.09 -20.28
N ARG A 794 -4.99 -2.27 -21.34
CA ARG A 794 -4.67 -2.76 -22.68
C ARG A 794 -3.18 -2.81 -22.91
N THR A 795 -2.69 -3.95 -23.39
CA THR A 795 -1.27 -4.18 -23.64
C THR A 795 -1.05 -5.27 -24.69
N ASP A 796 0.18 -5.39 -25.15
CA ASP A 796 0.63 -6.46 -26.03
C ASP A 796 0.73 -7.77 -25.25
N ILE A 797 0.16 -8.85 -25.81
CA ILE A 797 0.09 -10.17 -25.17
C ILE A 797 0.50 -11.25 -26.18
N CYS A 798 1.31 -12.20 -25.71
CA CYS A 798 1.56 -13.49 -26.34
C CYS A 798 0.91 -14.58 -25.49
N GLU A 799 0.02 -15.37 -26.10
CA GLU A 799 -0.56 -16.57 -25.50
C GLU A 799 0.05 -17.81 -26.14
N ILE A 800 0.48 -18.75 -25.30
CA ILE A 800 1.15 -19.99 -25.69
C ILE A 800 0.42 -21.16 -25.04
N GLN A 801 0.05 -22.16 -25.84
CA GLN A 801 -0.48 -23.44 -25.38
C GLN A 801 0.50 -24.53 -25.80
N LEU A 802 1.02 -25.28 -24.82
CA LEU A 802 2.02 -26.31 -25.04
C LEU A 802 1.42 -27.70 -24.92
N ARG A 803 1.98 -28.63 -25.70
CA ARG A 803 1.80 -30.07 -25.54
C ARG A 803 3.08 -30.67 -24.97
N GLY A 804 2.93 -31.61 -24.05
CA GLY A 804 4.03 -32.48 -23.66
C GLY A 804 4.37 -33.45 -24.78
N TYR A 805 5.51 -34.13 -24.69
CA TYR A 805 5.92 -35.13 -25.69
C TYR A 805 4.98 -36.33 -25.77
N ASN A 806 4.23 -36.63 -24.71
CA ASN A 806 3.17 -37.64 -24.74
C ASN A 806 1.98 -37.23 -25.64
N GLY A 807 2.03 -36.05 -26.26
CA GLY A 807 0.97 -35.49 -27.10
C GLY A 807 -0.16 -34.83 -26.31
N GLU A 808 -0.13 -34.89 -24.97
CA GLU A 808 -1.15 -34.31 -24.11
C GLU A 808 -0.91 -32.83 -23.87
N TRP A 809 -2.00 -32.07 -23.74
CA TRP A 809 -1.92 -30.65 -23.44
C TRP A 809 -1.49 -30.39 -22.00
N VAL A 810 -0.57 -29.45 -21.81
CA VAL A 810 -0.11 -29.05 -20.48
C VAL A 810 -1.28 -28.47 -19.68
N ASN A 811 -1.64 -29.12 -18.57
CA ASN A 811 -2.72 -28.68 -17.67
C ASN A 811 -2.25 -28.52 -16.21
N ASP A 812 -1.00 -28.84 -15.89
CA ASP A 812 -0.44 -28.62 -14.55
C ASP A 812 -0.24 -27.13 -14.26
N SER A 813 -0.80 -26.65 -13.15
CA SER A 813 -0.74 -25.23 -12.77
C SER A 813 0.66 -24.75 -12.41
N THR A 814 1.44 -25.59 -11.74
CA THR A 814 2.77 -25.26 -11.21
C THR A 814 3.76 -25.25 -12.36
N ALA A 815 3.69 -26.27 -13.21
CA ALA A 815 4.55 -26.42 -14.37
C ALA A 815 4.27 -25.32 -15.40
N ALA A 816 3.01 -25.07 -15.78
CA ALA A 816 2.68 -24.00 -16.75
C ALA A 816 3.14 -22.61 -16.27
N ARG A 817 3.01 -22.32 -14.98
CA ARG A 817 3.46 -21.05 -14.39
C ARG A 817 4.99 -20.96 -14.39
N THR A 818 5.67 -22.05 -14.06
CA THR A 818 7.13 -22.15 -14.08
C THR A 818 7.70 -22.00 -15.49
N ILE A 819 7.07 -22.62 -16.48
CA ILE A 819 7.42 -22.48 -17.89
C ILE A 819 7.22 -21.03 -18.34
N GLY A 820 6.12 -20.38 -17.93
CA GLY A 820 5.87 -18.97 -18.21
C GLY A 820 6.97 -18.04 -17.70
N VAL A 821 7.42 -18.24 -16.45
CA VAL A 821 8.54 -17.46 -15.89
C VAL A 821 9.84 -17.72 -16.66
N ALA A 822 10.15 -18.97 -16.97
CA ALA A 822 11.37 -19.32 -17.71
C ALA A 822 11.38 -18.73 -19.14
N LEU A 823 10.24 -18.79 -19.84
CA LEU A 823 10.07 -18.21 -21.18
C LEU A 823 10.18 -16.69 -21.14
N ARG A 824 9.54 -16.05 -20.16
CA ARG A 824 9.63 -14.60 -19.95
C ARG A 824 11.08 -14.16 -19.75
N ASP A 825 11.83 -14.83 -18.88
CA ASP A 825 13.22 -14.49 -18.59
C ASP A 825 14.15 -14.75 -19.79
N ALA A 826 13.91 -15.86 -20.51
CA ALA A 826 14.62 -16.15 -21.76
C ALA A 826 14.33 -15.09 -22.83
N PHE A 827 13.09 -14.58 -22.86
CA PHE A 827 12.69 -13.56 -23.82
C PHE A 827 13.33 -12.20 -23.50
N ALA A 828 13.25 -11.76 -22.24
CA ALA A 828 13.91 -10.54 -21.78
C ALA A 828 15.43 -10.56 -22.05
N ALA A 829 16.09 -11.68 -21.74
CA ALA A 829 17.51 -11.85 -22.01
C ALA A 829 17.85 -11.81 -23.51
N SER A 830 16.98 -12.35 -24.36
CA SER A 830 17.19 -12.33 -25.83
C SER A 830 17.02 -10.93 -26.42
N LEU A 831 16.19 -10.08 -25.81
CA LEU A 831 16.02 -8.69 -26.19
C LEU A 831 17.04 -7.75 -25.53
N GLY A 832 17.78 -8.23 -24.51
CA GLY A 832 18.71 -7.40 -23.73
C GLY A 832 18.02 -6.40 -22.82
N ILE A 833 16.79 -6.70 -22.38
CA ILE A 833 15.99 -5.87 -21.46
C ILE A 833 15.77 -6.59 -20.12
N GLN A 834 15.21 -5.88 -19.14
CA GLN A 834 14.94 -6.44 -17.81
C GLN A 834 13.72 -7.37 -17.85
N ALA A 835 13.76 -8.48 -17.10
CA ALA A 835 12.63 -9.40 -17.00
C ALA A 835 11.36 -8.73 -16.45
N THR A 836 11.52 -7.69 -15.63
CA THR A 836 10.44 -6.88 -15.04
C THR A 836 9.67 -6.01 -16.04
N GLU A 837 10.16 -5.88 -17.28
CA GLU A 837 9.42 -5.27 -18.39
C GLU A 837 8.22 -6.12 -18.82
N PHE A 838 8.27 -7.43 -18.51
CA PHE A 838 7.20 -8.38 -18.75
C PHE A 838 6.59 -8.85 -17.44
N ASP A 839 5.36 -9.32 -17.55
CA ASP A 839 4.75 -10.19 -16.56
C ASP A 839 4.33 -11.50 -17.23
N SER A 840 4.17 -12.55 -16.43
CA SER A 840 3.80 -13.88 -16.93
C SER A 840 2.75 -14.52 -16.05
N PHE A 841 1.71 -15.07 -16.66
CA PHE A 841 0.65 -15.75 -15.92
C PHE A 841 0.18 -17.01 -16.65
N ALA A 842 -0.28 -18.01 -15.90
CA ALA A 842 -0.88 -19.21 -16.46
C ALA A 842 -2.31 -19.40 -15.96
N HIS A 843 -3.25 -19.61 -16.88
CA HIS A 843 -4.66 -19.80 -16.58
C HIS A 843 -5.24 -21.05 -17.25
N PRO A 844 -6.23 -21.71 -16.61
CA PRO A 844 -7.06 -22.72 -17.28
C PRO A 844 -7.70 -22.16 -18.56
N SER A 845 -7.59 -22.94 -19.63
CA SER A 845 -8.12 -22.66 -20.96
C SER A 845 -8.55 -23.97 -21.63
N ARG A 846 -9.01 -23.89 -22.88
CA ARG A 846 -9.34 -25.07 -23.69
C ARG A 846 -8.73 -24.99 -25.08
N THR A 847 -8.60 -26.15 -25.68
CA THR A 847 -8.05 -26.35 -27.01
C THR A 847 -9.15 -26.24 -28.07
N GLU A 848 -8.82 -26.36 -29.35
CA GLU A 848 -9.84 -26.30 -30.43
C GLU A 848 -10.84 -27.47 -30.36
N ASP A 849 -10.36 -28.63 -29.93
CA ASP A 849 -11.14 -29.85 -29.67
C ASP A 849 -11.86 -29.83 -28.30
N GLY A 850 -11.72 -28.76 -27.52
CA GLY A 850 -12.36 -28.63 -26.20
C GLY A 850 -11.66 -29.39 -25.06
N SER A 851 -10.46 -29.93 -25.29
CA SER A 851 -9.65 -30.54 -24.25
C SER A 851 -9.16 -29.50 -23.23
N PRO A 852 -9.14 -29.82 -21.92
CA PRO A 852 -8.67 -28.90 -20.89
C PRO A 852 -7.15 -28.71 -21.00
N CYS A 853 -6.70 -27.46 -20.98
CA CYS A 853 -5.29 -27.11 -20.99
C CYS A 853 -5.03 -25.85 -20.15
N ARG A 854 -3.78 -25.45 -20.05
CA ARG A 854 -3.39 -24.15 -19.50
C ARG A 854 -2.68 -23.32 -20.55
N SER A 855 -3.21 -22.13 -20.74
CA SER A 855 -2.57 -21.09 -21.55
C SER A 855 -1.56 -20.34 -20.69
N ILE A 856 -0.37 -20.14 -21.25
CA ILE A 856 0.71 -19.32 -20.70
C ILE A 856 0.64 -17.97 -21.40
N PHE A 857 0.56 -16.90 -20.63
CA PHE A 857 0.51 -15.53 -21.11
C PHE A 857 1.80 -14.83 -20.74
N ILE A 858 2.41 -14.16 -21.72
CA ILE A 858 3.51 -13.19 -21.52
C ILE A 858 3.01 -11.86 -22.06
N PHE A 859 3.08 -10.82 -21.25
CA PHE A 859 2.55 -9.51 -21.63
C PHE A 859 3.42 -8.37 -21.14
N ASP A 860 3.36 -7.25 -21.87
CA ASP A 860 4.14 -6.07 -21.54
C ASP A 860 3.55 -5.35 -20.33
N ARG A 861 4.40 -5.03 -19.34
CA ARG A 861 4.00 -4.23 -18.18
C ARG A 861 3.79 -2.76 -18.54
N PHE A 862 4.55 -2.25 -19.50
CA PHE A 862 4.54 -0.84 -19.93
C PHE A 862 4.05 -0.64 -21.37
N ALA A 863 3.46 -1.68 -21.98
CA ALA A 863 2.90 -1.66 -23.34
C ALA A 863 3.87 -1.09 -24.40
N ALA A 864 5.08 -1.66 -24.41
CA ALA A 864 6.21 -1.27 -25.25
C ALA A 864 6.19 -1.94 -26.64
N GLY A 865 5.35 -2.96 -26.84
CA GLY A 865 5.26 -3.72 -28.09
C GLY A 865 6.20 -4.93 -28.17
N TYR A 866 6.75 -5.40 -27.06
CA TYR A 866 7.68 -6.54 -27.07
C TYR A 866 6.95 -7.87 -27.20
N SER A 867 5.90 -8.10 -26.41
CA SER A 867 5.19 -9.39 -26.34
C SER A 867 4.54 -9.77 -27.68
N SER A 868 4.09 -8.81 -28.47
CA SER A 868 3.54 -9.08 -29.81
C SER A 868 4.59 -9.59 -30.80
N ARG A 869 5.88 -9.35 -30.55
CA ARG A 869 7.01 -9.88 -31.34
C ARG A 869 7.50 -11.23 -30.85
N ALA A 870 7.03 -11.72 -29.70
CA ALA A 870 7.48 -12.99 -29.13
C ALA A 870 7.35 -14.15 -30.12
N GLY A 871 6.30 -14.14 -30.95
CA GLY A 871 6.07 -15.15 -32.00
C GLY A 871 7.27 -15.39 -32.93
N ILE A 872 8.04 -14.35 -33.25
CA ILE A 872 9.24 -14.44 -34.11
C ILE A 872 10.36 -15.24 -33.40
N PHE A 873 10.42 -15.14 -32.07
CA PHE A 873 11.50 -15.71 -31.26
C PHE A 873 11.14 -17.04 -30.61
N LEU A 874 9.86 -17.44 -30.55
CA LEU A 874 9.38 -18.59 -29.75
C LEU A 874 10.21 -19.86 -29.94
N ASN A 875 10.55 -20.22 -31.19
CA ASN A 875 11.35 -21.41 -31.48
C ASN A 875 12.77 -21.35 -30.85
N ALA A 876 13.37 -20.16 -30.79
CA ALA A 876 14.67 -19.95 -30.15
C ALA A 876 14.55 -19.75 -28.63
N LEU A 877 13.37 -19.43 -28.11
CA LEU A 877 13.13 -19.19 -26.68
C LEU A 877 12.95 -20.48 -25.89
N ILE A 878 12.29 -21.50 -26.46
CA ILE A 878 12.03 -22.77 -25.77
C ILE A 878 13.35 -23.42 -25.29
N PRO A 879 14.39 -23.62 -26.12
CA PRO A 879 15.65 -24.20 -25.66
C PRO A 879 16.33 -23.38 -24.56
N LYS A 880 16.26 -22.04 -24.65
CA LYS A 880 16.82 -21.14 -23.64
C LYS A 880 16.05 -21.22 -22.31
N ALA A 881 14.73 -21.38 -22.37
CA ALA A 881 13.90 -21.58 -21.18
C ALA A 881 14.23 -22.93 -20.50
N ILE A 882 14.41 -24.00 -21.28
CA ILE A 882 14.85 -25.30 -20.78
C ILE A 882 16.22 -25.17 -20.08
N GLN A 883 17.18 -24.50 -20.72
CA GLN A 883 18.50 -24.26 -20.14
C GLN A 883 18.42 -23.53 -18.80
N ARG A 884 17.50 -22.57 -18.65
CA ARG A 884 17.27 -21.86 -17.37
C ARG A 884 16.67 -22.76 -16.28
N LEU A 885 15.83 -23.73 -16.64
CA LEU A 885 15.26 -24.68 -15.68
C LEU A 885 16.30 -25.68 -15.15
N HIS A 886 17.39 -25.91 -15.90
CA HIS A 886 18.56 -26.63 -15.43
C HIS A 886 19.37 -25.76 -14.45
N CYS A 887 19.01 -25.86 -13.16
CA CYS A 887 19.64 -25.08 -12.11
C CYS A 887 21.09 -25.57 -11.84
N PRO A 888 22.11 -24.70 -11.89
CA PRO A 888 23.49 -25.08 -11.60
C PRO A 888 23.72 -25.47 -10.13
N ALA A 889 22.84 -25.04 -9.22
CA ALA A 889 22.88 -25.43 -7.81
C ALA A 889 21.99 -26.65 -7.47
N ASN A 890 21.37 -27.26 -8.49
CA ASN A 890 20.49 -28.41 -8.35
C ASN A 890 19.40 -28.25 -7.26
N CYS A 891 18.71 -27.11 -7.22
CA CYS A 891 17.66 -26.87 -6.21
C CYS A 891 16.43 -27.78 -6.39
N ASP A 892 15.63 -27.92 -5.32
CA ASP A 892 14.48 -28.83 -5.32
C ASP A 892 13.24 -28.35 -6.07
N SER A 893 12.91 -27.05 -5.99
CA SER A 893 11.80 -26.46 -6.76
C SER A 893 12.26 -25.28 -7.59
N ALA A 894 12.62 -24.15 -6.97
CA ALA A 894 13.04 -22.94 -7.65
C ALA A 894 14.02 -22.19 -6.74
N CYS A 895 15.02 -21.54 -7.34
CA CYS A 895 16.00 -20.74 -6.62
C CYS A 895 16.45 -19.54 -7.48
N PRO A 896 17.16 -18.56 -6.90
CA PRO A 896 17.63 -17.38 -7.65
C PRO A 896 18.65 -17.68 -8.73
N ARG A 897 19.28 -18.86 -8.68
CA ARG A 897 20.21 -19.30 -9.72
C ARG A 897 19.51 -19.90 -10.94
N CYS A 898 18.19 -20.06 -10.93
CA CYS A 898 17.41 -20.51 -12.09
C CYS A 898 16.29 -19.53 -12.49
N ILE A 899 15.20 -19.46 -11.71
CA ILE A 899 13.95 -18.79 -12.12
C ILE A 899 13.29 -17.92 -11.04
N LEU A 900 13.89 -17.77 -9.84
CA LEU A 900 13.36 -16.86 -8.81
C LEU A 900 14.05 -15.50 -8.85
N ASP A 901 13.37 -14.51 -9.38
CA ASP A 901 13.74 -13.10 -9.30
C ASP A 901 12.88 -12.35 -8.25
N PHE A 902 13.18 -11.08 -8.01
CA PHE A 902 12.57 -10.22 -7.00
C PHE A 902 11.04 -10.10 -7.13
N ASP A 903 10.51 -10.16 -8.35
CA ASP A 903 9.08 -10.04 -8.65
C ASP A 903 8.29 -11.36 -8.43
N GLN A 904 8.94 -12.54 -8.48
CA GLN A 904 8.32 -13.84 -8.13
C GLN A 904 8.23 -14.09 -6.62
N ARG A 905 8.65 -13.16 -5.76
CA ARG A 905 8.74 -13.37 -4.30
C ARG A 905 7.41 -13.76 -3.62
N PHE A 906 6.27 -13.47 -4.24
CA PHE A 906 4.95 -13.83 -3.73
C PHE A 906 4.42 -15.15 -4.30
N GLU A 907 5.20 -15.81 -5.16
CA GLU A 907 4.80 -16.98 -5.93
C GLU A 907 5.77 -18.16 -5.77
N THR A 908 6.74 -18.07 -4.86
CA THR A 908 7.78 -19.08 -4.65
C THR A 908 7.20 -20.48 -4.43
N ASP A 909 6.11 -20.60 -3.66
CA ASP A 909 5.44 -21.88 -3.37
C ASP A 909 4.69 -22.46 -4.59
N ARG A 910 4.60 -21.72 -5.70
CA ARG A 910 3.87 -22.09 -6.92
C ARG A 910 4.79 -22.37 -8.10
N LEU A 911 6.11 -22.39 -7.89
CA LEU A 911 7.11 -22.65 -8.92
C LEU A 911 7.89 -23.93 -8.63
N ASP A 912 8.06 -24.77 -9.64
CA ASP A 912 8.76 -26.05 -9.57
C ASP A 912 9.43 -26.37 -10.91
N ARG A 913 10.76 -26.24 -10.94
CA ARG A 913 11.57 -26.47 -12.13
C ARG A 913 11.59 -27.93 -12.55
N LYS A 914 11.49 -28.89 -11.62
CA LYS A 914 11.55 -30.32 -11.93
C LYS A 914 10.28 -30.73 -12.65
N ARG A 915 9.11 -30.31 -12.14
CA ARG A 915 7.83 -30.48 -12.83
C ARG A 915 7.77 -29.82 -14.21
N ALA A 916 8.36 -28.63 -14.34
CA ALA A 916 8.47 -27.97 -15.64
C ALA A 916 9.42 -28.72 -16.59
N LEU A 917 10.54 -29.23 -16.07
CA LEU A 917 11.48 -30.04 -16.84
C LEU A 917 10.88 -31.36 -17.26
N GLU A 918 10.07 -32.05 -16.45
CA GLU A 918 9.40 -33.28 -16.86
C GLU A 918 8.55 -33.10 -18.12
N LEU A 919 7.97 -31.91 -18.32
CA LEU A 919 7.23 -31.56 -19.54
C LEU A 919 8.14 -31.27 -20.75
N PHE A 920 9.40 -30.90 -20.51
CA PHE A 920 10.39 -30.56 -21.53
C PHE A 920 11.48 -31.62 -21.76
N GLN A 921 11.72 -32.54 -20.83
CA GLN A 921 12.79 -33.56 -20.87
C GLN A 921 12.45 -34.76 -21.75
N ALA A 922 11.37 -34.64 -22.51
CA ALA A 922 11.10 -35.47 -23.66
C ALA A 922 11.16 -34.65 -24.98
N VAL A 923 11.84 -33.48 -24.98
CA VAL A 923 12.13 -32.62 -26.15
C VAL A 923 13.59 -32.74 -26.55
#